data_AF-A0A5B9W7C1-F1
#
_entry.id   AF-A0A5B9W7C1-F1
#
_cell.length_a   1.000
_cell.length_b   1.000
_cell.length_c   1.000
_cell.angle_alpha   90.00
_cell.angle_beta   90.00
_cell.angle_gamma   90.00
#
_symmetry.space_group_name_H-M   'P 1'
#
loop_
_entity.id
_entity.type
_entity.pdbx_description
1 polymer ?
#
loop_
_entity_poly.entity_id
_entity_poly.type
_entity_poly.pdbx_seq_one_letter_code
_entity_poly.pdbx_strand_id
1 'polypeptide(L)'
;MALRDWFSRRTPLQAALDRGTRPGGDLAAELNRLEDYTVTSRADAEAICRVLERVKPGDSDGGLWTAFHSLVGLFQDVEGPECPAFDVLAEKGNGLLAGIVNEALDDPSRAEAGADDILFALKILALYGTEEGTDAVLRAARLPLRPDAYMWSVILHAYSPSHPELERVLEALGDPPPADFLAVSLLDCANVALREGAECRHPFDSEAGRRQLRSWLADGDEEHSSYAVSAAAALPFLDEPGRDELLAAALDHPSADVQLEAAWAAARLEDEDGIRRLSRCCLDVNLADRARRYLEELDRADAIPAEAEDAAFRARAEFAQWLAHPNELGRPPDEVEVVDHRELEWPPERERGPFWLVRYRVKDATGLKPDDVGVGLVGSMTFCLFTYKLEERPPEDCYAIHCYWEMTCHNLIEEADVADPAEYESLLQRCRIDGLGPARVETVVELSPELKYPQRLVGLGRATRHDRPGWVVVDGPRSRWYAADEMPAGTPDKLVVMVHVGRELLGFRDEPDRRRYLKEPEPARPPEEIDAAYEALLEKAGREPGQAERLFGSGSVLTSAFNDYAGALSATRSLPRAACVCLAYESILDAARRAESSQGGKAFDVFSPLGGTFDSYVDALIELGRRDEVPALVETFRPHWDHNLGRARLAAAAFRSGHDAIAEPLLLTLRTTLESWGRDEAVAQLAAIWKRQGRADEAHALFLDALKGLVAEARQASGSDRDDVEEWLREQRSRYLDLFPERGEAELERLGIPPTTRPGTP
;
A
#
# COMPACT_ATOMS: atom_id res chain seq x y z
N MET A 1 7.82 32.78 45.72
CA MET A 1 7.73 31.60 44.84
C MET A 1 8.07 30.39 45.68
N ALA A 2 7.03 29.64 46.06
CA ALA A 2 7.09 28.60 47.08
C ALA A 2 7.27 27.21 46.44
N LEU A 3 7.78 26.22 47.19
CA LEU A 3 7.94 24.81 46.80
C LEU A 3 6.72 24.17 46.11
N ARG A 4 5.53 24.78 46.22
CA ARG A 4 4.30 24.37 45.53
C ARG A 4 4.37 24.47 43.99
N ASP A 5 5.15 25.39 43.43
CA ASP A 5 5.30 25.55 41.97
C ASP A 5 6.26 24.52 41.35
N TRP A 6 7.01 23.78 42.18
CA TRP A 6 7.95 22.76 41.70
C TRP A 6 7.27 21.38 41.53
N PHE A 7 6.24 21.10 42.33
CA PHE A 7 5.42 19.88 42.22
C PHE A 7 4.24 20.00 41.22
N SER A 8 4.03 21.18 40.61
CA SER A 8 2.95 21.42 39.63
C SER A 8 3.44 21.42 38.18
N ARG A 9 4.61 20.84 37.89
CA ARG A 9 5.10 20.73 36.52
C ARG A 9 4.17 19.82 35.73
N ARG A 10 3.32 20.43 34.91
CA ARG A 10 2.49 19.74 33.93
C ARG A 10 3.39 18.88 33.04
N THR A 11 2.95 17.67 32.76
CA THR A 11 3.58 16.82 31.75
C THR A 11 3.42 17.45 30.36
N PRO A 12 4.25 17.05 29.38
CA PRO A 12 4.05 17.45 27.98
C PRO A 12 2.63 17.19 27.49
N LEU A 13 2.08 16.01 27.81
CA LEU A 13 0.71 15.64 27.47
C LEU A 13 -0.33 16.56 28.12
N GLN A 14 -0.25 16.82 29.43
CA GLN A 14 -1.16 17.76 30.10
C GLN A 14 -1.10 19.16 29.49
N ALA A 15 0.11 19.62 29.14
CA ALA A 15 0.28 20.90 28.48
C ALA A 15 -0.31 20.92 27.06
N ALA A 16 -0.22 19.82 26.31
CA ALA A 16 -0.84 19.67 24.98
C ALA A 16 -2.37 19.67 25.08
N LEU A 17 -2.94 18.86 25.98
CA LEU A 17 -4.38 18.82 26.27
C LEU A 17 -4.93 20.20 26.64
N ASP A 18 -4.21 20.96 27.48
CA ASP A 18 -4.59 22.31 27.88
C ASP A 18 -4.46 23.36 26.77
N ARG A 19 -3.60 23.15 25.75
CA ARG A 19 -3.51 24.04 24.59
C ARG A 19 -4.59 23.69 23.58
N GLY A 20 -4.74 22.40 23.27
CA GLY A 20 -5.70 21.87 22.31
C GLY A 20 -7.16 22.16 22.68
N THR A 21 -7.48 22.16 23.97
CA THR A 21 -8.87 22.42 24.43
C THR A 21 -9.22 23.90 24.63
N ARG A 22 -8.32 24.84 24.32
CA ARG A 22 -8.65 26.28 24.36
C ARG A 22 -9.53 26.67 23.17
N PRO A 23 -10.33 27.75 23.24
CA PRO A 23 -11.03 28.27 22.08
C PRO A 23 -10.07 28.53 20.92
N GLY A 24 -10.33 27.89 19.77
CA GLY A 24 -9.46 27.95 18.57
C GLY A 24 -8.18 27.11 18.67
N GLY A 25 -8.05 26.28 19.70
CA GLY A 25 -7.01 25.26 19.77
C GLY A 25 -7.36 24.07 18.89
N ASP A 26 -6.33 23.41 18.36
CA ASP A 26 -6.45 22.17 17.60
C ASP A 26 -5.91 21.03 18.46
N LEU A 27 -6.81 20.24 19.04
CA LEU A 27 -6.42 19.16 19.94
C LEU A 27 -5.67 18.04 19.21
N ALA A 28 -6.09 17.69 18.00
CA ALA A 28 -5.45 16.62 17.24
C ALA A 28 -4.00 16.99 16.90
N ALA A 29 -3.76 18.21 16.41
CA ALA A 29 -2.41 18.68 16.11
C ALA A 29 -1.51 18.78 17.35
N GLU A 30 -2.06 19.19 18.51
CA GLU A 30 -1.28 19.25 19.75
C GLU A 30 -0.90 17.85 20.26
N LEU A 31 -1.77 16.85 20.09
CA LEU A 31 -1.49 15.46 20.47
C LEU A 31 -0.49 14.81 19.51
N ASN A 32 -0.63 15.01 18.20
CA ASN A 32 0.28 14.43 17.20
C ASN A 32 1.74 14.91 17.38
N ARG A 33 1.95 16.11 17.95
CA ARG A 33 3.30 16.62 18.27
C ARG A 33 3.96 15.95 19.47
N LEU A 34 3.23 15.10 20.21
CA LEU A 34 3.81 14.36 21.32
C LEU A 34 4.67 13.17 20.85
N GLU A 35 4.57 12.77 19.58
CA GLU A 35 5.28 11.63 19.00
C GLU A 35 5.07 10.38 19.87
N ASP A 36 6.13 9.72 20.33
CA ASP A 36 6.10 8.46 21.07
C ASP A 36 5.82 8.64 22.59
N TYR A 37 4.92 9.55 22.97
CA TYR A 37 4.64 9.81 24.39
C TYR A 37 3.85 8.68 25.05
N THR A 38 4.50 7.95 25.96
CA THR A 38 3.84 6.92 26.78
C THR A 38 3.12 7.51 27.99
N VAL A 39 1.85 7.15 28.19
CA VAL A 39 1.02 7.55 29.33
C VAL A 39 1.33 6.69 30.55
N THR A 40 2.11 7.25 31.48
CA THR A 40 2.59 6.50 32.65
C THR A 40 1.99 6.96 33.99
N SER A 41 1.43 8.16 34.04
CA SER A 41 1.01 8.77 35.31
C SER A 41 -0.50 8.82 35.49
N ARG A 42 -0.95 8.60 36.73
CA ARG A 42 -2.35 8.79 37.14
C ARG A 42 -2.90 10.16 36.73
N ALA A 43 -2.07 11.20 36.88
CA ALA A 43 -2.48 12.58 36.58
C ALA A 43 -2.71 12.82 35.08
N ASP A 44 -1.95 12.14 34.22
CA ASP A 44 -2.16 12.18 32.77
C ASP A 44 -3.46 11.47 32.38
N ALA A 45 -3.69 10.26 32.91
CA ALA A 45 -4.95 9.54 32.69
C ALA A 45 -6.17 10.35 33.16
N GLU A 46 -6.09 11.01 34.32
CA GLU A 46 -7.14 11.93 34.78
C GLU A 46 -7.32 13.14 33.86
N ALA A 47 -6.25 13.65 33.26
CA ALA A 47 -6.32 14.74 32.29
C ALA A 47 -6.99 14.31 30.99
N ILE A 48 -6.64 13.14 30.47
CA ILE A 48 -7.30 12.51 29.33
C ILE A 48 -8.80 12.40 29.61
N CYS A 49 -9.20 11.80 30.74
CA CYS A 49 -10.62 11.63 31.10
C CYS A 49 -11.38 12.97 31.15
N ARG A 50 -10.76 14.04 31.68
CA ARG A 50 -11.40 15.38 31.73
C ARG A 50 -11.62 15.99 30.36
N VAL A 51 -10.73 15.73 29.40
CA VAL A 51 -10.89 16.20 28.03
C VAL A 51 -11.90 15.33 27.28
N LEU A 52 -11.90 14.02 27.55
CA LEU A 52 -12.82 13.05 26.95
C LEU A 52 -14.28 13.42 27.22
N GLU A 53 -14.60 13.91 28.42
CA GLU A 53 -15.93 14.44 28.79
C GLU A 53 -16.45 15.59 27.90
N ARG A 54 -15.62 16.19 27.04
CA ARG A 54 -15.96 17.38 26.23
C ARG A 54 -15.87 17.16 24.73
N VAL A 55 -15.25 16.09 24.27
CA VAL A 55 -15.07 15.79 22.85
C VAL A 55 -16.12 14.82 22.36
N LYS A 56 -16.41 14.84 21.07
CA LYS A 56 -17.44 14.03 20.42
C LYS A 56 -16.88 13.35 19.16
N PRO A 57 -17.31 12.13 18.83
CA PRO A 57 -16.96 11.49 17.56
C PRO A 57 -17.50 12.31 16.37
N GLY A 58 -16.71 12.38 15.29
CA GLY A 58 -17.07 13.06 14.05
C GLY A 58 -16.91 14.58 14.05
N ASP A 59 -16.56 15.21 15.17
CA ASP A 59 -16.21 16.64 15.21
C ASP A 59 -14.83 16.83 14.55
N SER A 60 -14.82 17.08 13.23
CA SER A 60 -13.59 17.35 12.48
C SER A 60 -13.28 18.85 12.44
N ASP A 61 -12.05 19.22 12.79
CA ASP A 61 -11.51 20.57 12.58
C ASP A 61 -10.72 20.71 11.26
N GLY A 62 -10.83 19.72 10.34
CA GLY A 62 -10.17 19.72 9.03
C GLY A 62 -8.85 18.93 8.95
N GLY A 63 -8.41 18.28 10.03
CA GLY A 63 -7.25 17.39 10.06
C GLY A 63 -7.54 15.96 9.58
N LEU A 64 -6.46 15.18 9.34
CA LEU A 64 -6.50 13.74 8.99
C LEU A 64 -7.20 12.88 10.06
N TRP A 65 -7.07 13.26 11.33
CA TRP A 65 -7.67 12.59 12.47
C TRP A 65 -8.51 13.58 13.26
N THR A 66 -9.66 13.13 13.80
CA THR A 66 -10.47 13.99 14.66
C THR A 66 -9.82 14.16 16.03
N ALA A 67 -10.20 15.22 16.74
CA ALA A 67 -9.77 15.44 18.12
C ALA A 67 -10.14 14.25 19.04
N PHE A 68 -11.27 13.60 18.76
CA PHE A 68 -11.70 12.39 19.47
C PHE A 68 -10.79 11.21 19.17
N HIS A 69 -10.48 10.93 17.90
CA HIS A 69 -9.58 9.85 17.50
C HIS A 69 -8.21 9.96 18.18
N SER A 70 -7.56 11.14 18.06
CA SER A 70 -6.24 11.36 18.65
C SER A 70 -6.24 11.21 20.18
N LEU A 71 -7.30 11.66 20.85
CA LEU A 71 -7.42 11.52 22.31
C LEU A 71 -7.62 10.06 22.74
N VAL A 72 -8.44 9.31 22.00
CA VAL A 72 -8.69 7.89 22.25
C VAL A 72 -7.44 7.04 21.96
N GLY A 73 -6.60 7.45 21.01
CA GLY A 73 -5.32 6.80 20.71
C GLY A 73 -4.40 6.67 21.93
N LEU A 74 -4.42 7.65 22.83
CA LEU A 74 -3.62 7.64 24.06
C LEU A 74 -3.93 6.48 25.02
N PHE A 75 -5.07 5.80 24.85
CA PHE A 75 -5.37 4.58 25.61
C PHE A 75 -4.50 3.39 25.17
N GLN A 76 -3.95 3.42 23.94
CA GLN A 76 -3.01 2.40 23.44
C GLN A 76 -1.58 2.64 23.93
N ASP A 77 -1.25 3.89 24.24
CA ASP A 77 0.10 4.31 24.65
C ASP A 77 0.35 4.19 26.17
N VAL A 78 -0.39 3.32 26.86
CA VAL A 78 -0.20 3.07 28.29
C VAL A 78 0.86 1.99 28.49
N GLU A 79 1.81 2.22 29.41
CA GLU A 79 2.98 1.34 29.65
C GLU A 79 2.63 -0.10 30.07
N GLY A 80 1.37 -0.37 30.39
CA GLY A 80 0.84 -1.72 30.64
C GLY A 80 -0.13 -1.77 31.83
N PRO A 81 -0.65 -2.96 32.18
CA PRO A 81 -1.65 -3.12 33.25
C PRO A 81 -1.18 -2.74 34.66
N GLU A 82 0.14 -2.76 34.92
CA GLU A 82 0.70 -2.38 36.23
C GLU A 82 0.89 -0.85 36.39
N CYS A 83 0.62 -0.09 35.34
CA CYS A 83 0.81 1.35 35.29
C CYS A 83 -0.31 2.10 36.06
N PRO A 84 0.00 3.10 36.91
CA PRO A 84 -1.03 3.90 37.59
C PRO A 84 -2.00 4.66 36.66
N ALA A 85 -1.61 4.89 35.40
CA ALA A 85 -2.50 5.44 34.39
C ALA A 85 -3.56 4.42 33.94
N PHE A 86 -3.18 3.13 33.87
CA PHE A 86 -4.05 2.05 33.43
C PHE A 86 -5.28 1.94 34.31
N ASP A 87 -5.11 1.89 35.63
CA ASP A 87 -6.23 1.82 36.60
C ASP A 87 -7.26 2.93 36.36
N VAL A 88 -6.81 4.17 36.14
CA VAL A 88 -7.72 5.31 35.92
C VAL A 88 -8.43 5.21 34.57
N LEU A 89 -7.72 4.83 33.51
CA LEU A 89 -8.32 4.67 32.20
C LEU A 89 -9.28 3.47 32.15
N ALA A 90 -8.96 2.38 32.84
CA ALA A 90 -9.82 1.20 32.95
C ALA A 90 -11.09 1.51 33.77
N GLU A 91 -10.97 2.10 34.95
CA GLU A 91 -12.11 2.34 35.86
C GLU A 91 -12.97 3.55 35.43
N LYS A 92 -12.33 4.65 35.01
CA LYS A 92 -13.03 5.90 34.67
C LYS A 92 -13.08 6.14 33.17
N GLY A 93 -11.94 6.01 32.49
CA GLY A 93 -11.83 6.33 31.06
C GLY A 93 -12.74 5.48 30.18
N ASN A 94 -12.79 4.17 30.44
CA ASN A 94 -13.58 3.21 29.69
C ASN A 94 -15.08 3.49 29.83
N GLY A 95 -15.58 3.73 31.05
CA GLY A 95 -16.98 4.09 31.26
C GLY A 95 -17.40 5.39 30.56
N LEU A 96 -16.51 6.40 30.54
CA LEU A 96 -16.75 7.63 29.77
C LEU A 96 -16.79 7.35 28.26
N LEU A 97 -15.83 6.57 27.76
CA LEU A 97 -15.72 6.25 26.34
C LEU A 97 -16.93 5.43 25.86
N ALA A 98 -17.34 4.42 26.61
CA ALA A 98 -18.54 3.63 26.36
C ALA A 98 -19.80 4.50 26.37
N GLY A 99 -19.90 5.47 27.30
CA GLY A 99 -20.98 6.45 27.33
C GLY A 99 -21.04 7.29 26.05
N ILE A 100 -19.91 7.83 25.60
CA ILE A 100 -19.82 8.65 24.38
C ILE A 100 -20.20 7.84 23.14
N VAL A 101 -19.71 6.60 23.03
CA VAL A 101 -20.06 5.70 21.92
C VAL A 101 -21.55 5.41 21.93
N ASN A 102 -22.13 5.06 23.08
CA ASN A 102 -23.56 4.79 23.20
C ASN A 102 -24.41 6.00 22.81
N GLU A 103 -24.06 7.20 23.27
CA GLU A 103 -24.73 8.44 22.88
C GLU A 103 -24.63 8.72 21.38
N ALA A 104 -23.50 8.37 20.75
CA ALA A 104 -23.35 8.51 19.30
C ALA A 104 -24.19 7.49 18.53
N LEU A 105 -24.28 6.24 19.02
CA LEU A 105 -25.13 5.20 18.44
C LEU A 105 -26.64 5.48 18.59
N ASP A 106 -27.04 6.31 19.56
CA ASP A 106 -28.42 6.80 19.72
C ASP A 106 -28.85 7.81 18.63
N ASP A 107 -27.90 8.39 17.89
CA ASP A 107 -28.15 9.35 16.82
C ASP A 107 -27.59 8.82 15.48
N PRO A 108 -28.45 8.31 14.56
CA PRO A 108 -28.01 7.75 13.28
C PRO A 108 -27.13 8.68 12.45
N SER A 109 -27.40 9.99 12.47
CA SER A 109 -26.63 10.96 11.68
C SER A 109 -25.21 11.10 12.23
N ARG A 110 -25.08 11.04 13.56
CA ARG A 110 -23.79 11.10 14.25
C ARG A 110 -23.03 9.79 14.15
N ALA A 111 -23.73 8.65 14.23
CA ALA A 111 -23.16 7.34 14.03
C ALA A 111 -22.55 7.21 12.62
N GLU A 112 -23.25 7.69 11.60
CA GLU A 112 -22.75 7.71 10.22
C GLU A 112 -21.57 8.68 10.06
N ALA A 113 -21.69 9.92 10.53
CA ALA A 113 -20.63 10.93 10.39
C ALA A 113 -19.36 10.60 11.20
N GLY A 114 -19.50 9.91 12.33
CA GLY A 114 -18.41 9.55 13.24
C GLY A 114 -18.06 8.06 13.22
N ALA A 115 -18.44 7.30 12.19
CA ALA A 115 -18.33 5.84 12.20
C ALA A 115 -16.89 5.35 12.46
N ASP A 116 -15.88 5.97 11.84
CA ASP A 116 -14.48 5.57 12.00
C ASP A 116 -13.95 5.83 13.41
N ASP A 117 -14.32 6.98 14.00
CA ASP A 117 -14.04 7.32 15.39
C ASP A 117 -14.67 6.33 16.36
N ILE A 118 -15.94 5.98 16.11
CA ILE A 118 -16.67 5.03 16.94
C ILE A 118 -16.04 3.64 16.85
N LEU A 119 -15.75 3.14 15.65
CA LEU A 119 -15.09 1.84 15.47
C LEU A 119 -13.71 1.80 16.14
N PHE A 120 -12.92 2.87 16.04
CA PHE A 120 -11.65 2.97 16.75
C PHE A 120 -11.83 2.99 18.28
N ALA A 121 -12.83 3.69 18.80
CA ALA A 121 -13.17 3.65 20.23
C ALA A 121 -13.63 2.26 20.69
N LEU A 122 -14.41 1.55 19.88
CA LEU A 122 -14.82 0.17 20.16
C LEU A 122 -13.62 -0.78 20.27
N LYS A 123 -12.57 -0.58 19.43
CA LYS A 123 -11.31 -1.32 19.56
C LYS A 123 -10.69 -1.09 20.93
N ILE A 124 -10.63 0.16 21.41
CA ILE A 124 -10.10 0.47 22.74
C ILE A 124 -10.94 -0.17 23.84
N LEU A 125 -12.26 -0.07 23.75
CA LEU A 125 -13.17 -0.68 24.73
C LEU A 125 -12.98 -2.19 24.82
N ALA A 126 -12.84 -2.87 23.68
CA ALA A 126 -12.53 -4.29 23.61
C ALA A 126 -11.17 -4.62 24.24
N LEU A 127 -10.11 -3.84 23.98
CA LEU A 127 -8.77 -4.09 24.55
C LEU A 127 -8.74 -4.07 26.09
N TYR A 128 -9.60 -3.28 26.74
CA TYR A 128 -9.65 -3.18 28.20
C TYR A 128 -10.51 -4.27 28.87
N GLY A 129 -11.37 -4.96 28.11
CA GLY A 129 -12.16 -6.09 28.58
C GLY A 129 -13.12 -5.81 29.74
N THR A 130 -13.76 -4.64 29.75
CA THR A 130 -14.82 -4.30 30.70
C THR A 130 -16.19 -4.76 30.21
N GLU A 131 -17.13 -4.98 31.14
CA GLU A 131 -18.53 -5.30 30.80
C GLU A 131 -19.18 -4.16 30.00
N GLU A 132 -18.99 -2.91 30.43
CA GLU A 132 -19.58 -1.72 29.78
C GLU A 132 -19.00 -1.48 28.37
N GLY A 133 -17.70 -1.73 28.21
CA GLY A 133 -17.04 -1.64 26.91
C GLY A 133 -17.58 -2.70 25.95
N THR A 134 -17.75 -3.92 26.44
CA THR A 134 -18.34 -5.02 25.67
C THR A 134 -19.79 -4.74 25.30
N ASP A 135 -20.59 -4.14 26.19
CA ASP A 135 -21.96 -3.75 25.86
C ASP A 135 -22.03 -2.76 24.71
N ALA A 136 -21.10 -1.80 24.64
CA ALA A 136 -21.01 -0.88 23.51
C ALA A 136 -20.66 -1.60 22.20
N VAL A 137 -19.72 -2.56 22.23
CA VAL A 137 -19.35 -3.39 21.06
C VAL A 137 -20.54 -4.19 20.57
N LEU A 138 -21.23 -4.91 21.47
CA LEU A 138 -22.42 -5.70 21.14
C LEU A 138 -23.52 -4.84 20.53
N ARG A 139 -23.77 -3.66 21.10
CA ARG A 139 -24.77 -2.73 20.60
C ARG A 139 -24.42 -2.24 19.18
N ALA A 140 -23.18 -1.83 18.95
CA ALA A 140 -22.72 -1.36 17.64
C ALA A 140 -22.81 -2.45 16.56
N ALA A 141 -22.45 -3.69 16.91
CA ALA A 141 -22.54 -4.85 16.03
C ALA A 141 -24.00 -5.18 15.66
N ARG A 142 -24.95 -4.96 16.59
CA ARG A 142 -26.39 -5.17 16.35
C ARG A 142 -27.07 -4.01 15.60
N LEU A 143 -26.47 -2.81 15.58
CA LEU A 143 -26.92 -1.64 14.80
C LEU A 143 -26.29 -1.56 13.40
N PRO A 144 -25.80 -2.68 12.88
CA PRO A 144 -24.65 -2.79 11.94
C PRO A 144 -23.96 -1.47 11.59
N LEU A 145 -23.13 -0.94 12.50
CA LEU A 145 -22.29 0.23 12.19
C LEU A 145 -21.18 -0.18 11.20
N ARG A 146 -21.33 0.17 9.92
CA ARG A 146 -20.39 -0.18 8.83
C ARG A 146 -19.95 -1.65 8.91
N PRO A 147 -20.86 -2.61 8.69
CA PRO A 147 -20.57 -4.03 8.91
C PRO A 147 -19.52 -4.59 7.93
N ASP A 148 -19.17 -3.84 6.88
CA ASP A 148 -18.12 -4.11 5.90
C ASP A 148 -16.73 -3.57 6.32
N ALA A 149 -16.63 -2.81 7.42
CA ALA A 149 -15.39 -2.17 7.82
C ALA A 149 -14.35 -3.16 8.37
N TYR A 150 -13.11 -3.08 7.85
CA TYR A 150 -11.96 -3.88 8.33
C TYR A 150 -11.74 -3.79 9.84
N MET A 151 -12.05 -2.64 10.46
CA MET A 151 -11.87 -2.42 11.90
C MET A 151 -12.61 -3.45 12.77
N TRP A 152 -13.69 -4.07 12.27
CA TRP A 152 -14.38 -5.15 12.99
C TRP A 152 -13.49 -6.37 13.24
N SER A 153 -12.59 -6.71 12.31
CA SER A 153 -11.61 -7.77 12.52
C SER A 153 -10.67 -7.43 13.69
N VAL A 154 -10.24 -6.18 13.78
CA VAL A 154 -9.35 -5.68 14.84
C VAL A 154 -10.08 -5.65 16.20
N ILE A 155 -11.34 -5.18 16.22
CA ILE A 155 -12.18 -5.16 17.43
C ILE A 155 -12.38 -6.57 17.96
N LEU A 156 -12.79 -7.51 17.10
CA LEU A 156 -13.08 -8.88 17.53
C LEU A 156 -11.81 -9.70 17.85
N HIS A 157 -10.68 -9.39 17.24
CA HIS A 157 -9.39 -10.00 17.58
C HIS A 157 -8.89 -9.60 18.99
N ALA A 158 -9.36 -8.48 19.55
CA ALA A 158 -9.07 -8.11 20.94
C ALA A 158 -9.71 -9.07 21.96
N TYR A 159 -10.78 -9.78 21.58
CA TYR A 159 -11.39 -10.84 22.38
C TYR A 159 -10.60 -12.15 22.24
N SER A 160 -9.36 -12.14 22.72
CA SER A 160 -8.50 -13.33 22.74
C SER A 160 -9.07 -14.42 23.68
N PRO A 161 -8.53 -15.65 23.67
CA PRO A 161 -9.06 -16.74 24.50
C PRO A 161 -8.94 -16.49 26.01
N SER A 162 -8.07 -15.58 26.43
CA SER A 162 -7.96 -15.11 27.82
C SER A 162 -8.86 -13.92 28.16
N HIS A 163 -9.59 -13.37 27.18
CA HIS A 163 -10.41 -12.18 27.38
C HIS A 163 -11.65 -12.50 28.24
N PRO A 164 -11.93 -11.71 29.30
CA PRO A 164 -12.99 -12.04 30.27
C PRO A 164 -14.40 -12.09 29.65
N GLU A 165 -14.67 -11.28 28.63
CA GLU A 165 -15.99 -11.17 28.01
C GLU A 165 -16.13 -11.98 26.68
N LEU A 166 -15.17 -12.82 26.32
CA LEU A 166 -15.19 -13.55 25.04
C LEU A 166 -16.47 -14.39 24.88
N GLU A 167 -16.79 -15.23 25.86
CA GLU A 167 -17.96 -16.13 25.80
C GLU A 167 -19.26 -15.34 25.60
N ARG A 168 -19.42 -14.24 26.34
CA ARG A 168 -20.57 -13.34 26.24
C ARG A 168 -20.70 -12.76 24.84
N VAL A 169 -19.59 -12.36 24.21
CA VAL A 169 -19.62 -11.81 22.84
C VAL A 169 -20.06 -12.85 21.82
N LEU A 170 -19.46 -14.05 21.88
CA LEU A 170 -19.80 -15.13 20.96
C LEU A 170 -21.27 -15.55 21.11
N GLU A 171 -21.77 -15.67 22.34
CA GLU A 171 -23.18 -15.98 22.60
C GLU A 171 -24.10 -14.87 22.09
N ALA A 172 -23.83 -13.63 22.47
CA ALA A 172 -24.70 -12.49 22.18
C ALA A 172 -24.76 -12.12 20.69
N LEU A 173 -23.78 -12.52 19.88
CA LEU A 173 -23.76 -12.29 18.43
C LEU A 173 -24.08 -13.53 17.59
N GLY A 174 -24.29 -14.72 18.18
CA GLY A 174 -24.45 -15.97 17.41
C GLY A 174 -25.84 -16.23 16.79
N ASP A 175 -26.92 -15.63 17.32
CA ASP A 175 -28.27 -15.87 16.79
C ASP A 175 -29.14 -14.60 16.73
N PRO A 176 -29.43 -14.06 15.52
CA PRO A 176 -28.73 -14.36 14.28
C PRO A 176 -27.29 -13.84 14.32
N PRO A 177 -26.35 -14.43 13.55
CA PRO A 177 -25.06 -13.79 13.28
C PRO A 177 -25.24 -12.41 12.62
N PRO A 178 -24.27 -11.49 12.78
CA PRO A 178 -24.26 -10.26 12.03
C PRO A 178 -24.09 -10.52 10.52
N ALA A 179 -24.26 -9.49 9.69
CA ALA A 179 -24.11 -9.55 8.25
C ALA A 179 -22.70 -9.15 7.80
N ASP A 180 -22.43 -9.36 6.51
CA ASP A 180 -21.24 -8.86 5.79
C ASP A 180 -19.90 -9.26 6.45
N PHE A 181 -18.88 -8.39 6.36
CA PHE A 181 -17.52 -8.67 6.84
C PHE A 181 -17.44 -8.84 8.36
N LEU A 182 -18.31 -8.19 9.12
CA LEU A 182 -18.44 -8.37 10.57
C LEU A 182 -18.78 -9.83 10.93
N ALA A 183 -19.60 -10.51 10.11
CA ALA A 183 -19.89 -11.92 10.31
C ALA A 183 -18.63 -12.79 10.16
N VAL A 184 -17.80 -12.49 9.16
CA VAL A 184 -16.54 -13.19 8.91
C VAL A 184 -15.55 -12.92 10.06
N SER A 185 -15.49 -11.67 10.53
CA SER A 185 -14.67 -11.30 11.69
C SER A 185 -15.09 -12.03 12.97
N LEU A 186 -16.40 -12.22 13.19
CA LEU A 186 -16.93 -13.03 14.30
C LEU A 186 -16.60 -14.51 14.15
N LEU A 187 -16.69 -15.03 12.93
CA LEU A 187 -16.34 -16.40 12.60
C LEU A 187 -14.86 -16.68 12.90
N ASP A 188 -13.96 -15.81 12.47
CA ASP A 188 -12.52 -15.95 12.71
C ASP A 188 -12.18 -15.86 14.21
N CYS A 189 -12.80 -14.93 14.93
CA CYS A 189 -12.68 -14.82 16.39
C CYS A 189 -13.08 -16.13 17.09
N ALA A 190 -14.23 -16.71 16.71
CA ALA A 190 -14.69 -17.98 17.28
C ALA A 190 -13.79 -19.17 16.91
N ASN A 191 -13.32 -19.24 15.67
CA ASN A 191 -12.41 -20.28 15.21
C ASN A 191 -11.11 -20.29 16.00
N VAL A 192 -10.50 -19.11 16.20
CA VAL A 192 -9.28 -18.96 17.01
C VAL A 192 -9.55 -19.38 18.46
N ALA A 193 -10.64 -18.88 19.05
CA ALA A 193 -11.01 -19.20 20.42
C ALA A 193 -11.14 -20.71 20.68
N LEU A 194 -11.89 -21.41 19.83
CA LEU A 194 -12.14 -22.85 20.01
C LEU A 194 -10.91 -23.68 19.62
N ARG A 195 -10.07 -23.22 18.69
CA ARG A 195 -8.79 -23.88 18.37
C ARG A 195 -7.82 -23.82 19.55
N GLU A 196 -7.80 -22.72 20.29
CA GLU A 196 -7.00 -22.53 21.51
C GLU A 196 -7.63 -23.12 22.78
N GLY A 197 -8.80 -23.78 22.66
CA GLY A 197 -9.41 -24.57 23.72
C GLY A 197 -10.44 -23.84 24.58
N ALA A 198 -11.05 -22.75 24.10
CA ALA A 198 -12.19 -22.14 24.77
C ALA A 198 -13.37 -23.14 24.88
N GLU A 199 -14.05 -23.14 26.03
CA GLU A 199 -15.21 -24.02 26.29
C GLU A 199 -16.54 -23.28 26.04
N CYS A 200 -16.75 -22.76 24.83
CA CYS A 200 -17.97 -22.05 24.46
C CYS A 200 -18.65 -22.66 23.23
N ARG A 201 -19.91 -22.30 22.98
CA ARG A 201 -20.62 -22.71 21.76
C ARG A 201 -20.19 -21.83 20.59
N HIS A 202 -19.92 -22.44 19.44
CA HIS A 202 -19.60 -21.69 18.23
C HIS A 202 -20.80 -20.81 17.80
N PRO A 203 -20.62 -19.50 17.52
CA PRO A 203 -21.73 -18.59 17.20
C PRO A 203 -22.50 -18.97 15.94
N PHE A 204 -21.83 -19.63 14.97
CA PHE A 204 -22.50 -20.12 13.76
C PHE A 204 -23.16 -21.50 13.91
N ASP A 205 -23.18 -22.06 15.12
CA ASP A 205 -23.92 -23.29 15.43
C ASP A 205 -25.44 -23.05 15.63
N SER A 206 -25.99 -22.03 14.98
CA SER A 206 -27.42 -21.73 14.89
C SER A 206 -27.97 -22.05 13.50
N GLU A 207 -29.29 -22.12 13.33
CA GLU A 207 -29.87 -22.33 11.99
C GLU A 207 -29.49 -21.19 11.03
N ALA A 208 -29.48 -19.94 11.52
CA ALA A 208 -29.07 -18.78 10.76
C ALA A 208 -27.58 -18.83 10.40
N GLY A 209 -26.72 -19.17 11.37
CA GLY A 209 -25.28 -19.37 11.15
C GLY A 209 -24.98 -20.43 10.10
N ARG A 210 -25.58 -21.62 10.22
CA ARG A 210 -25.40 -22.70 9.22
C ARG A 210 -25.88 -22.32 7.82
N ARG A 211 -26.94 -21.50 7.70
CA ARG A 211 -27.36 -20.98 6.39
C ARG A 211 -26.32 -20.04 5.79
N GLN A 212 -25.70 -19.20 6.61
CA GLN A 212 -24.65 -18.29 6.18
C GLN A 212 -23.38 -19.03 5.78
N LEU A 213 -22.91 -19.99 6.59
CA LEU A 213 -21.79 -20.87 6.22
C LEU A 213 -22.05 -21.59 4.90
N ARG A 214 -23.26 -22.13 4.70
CA ARG A 214 -23.63 -22.77 3.43
C ARG A 214 -23.56 -21.82 2.25
N SER A 215 -23.93 -20.55 2.43
CA SER A 215 -23.86 -19.55 1.36
C SER A 215 -22.43 -19.26 0.94
N TRP A 216 -21.50 -19.11 1.90
CA TRP A 216 -20.09 -18.90 1.62
C TRP A 216 -19.43 -20.13 1.00
N LEU A 217 -19.71 -21.34 1.52
CA LEU A 217 -19.18 -22.59 0.97
C LEU A 217 -19.78 -22.98 -0.39
N ALA A 218 -20.85 -22.32 -0.84
CA ALA A 218 -21.42 -22.50 -2.17
C ALA A 218 -20.97 -21.42 -3.16
N ASP A 219 -20.30 -20.38 -2.69
CA ASP A 219 -19.82 -19.28 -3.52
C ASP A 219 -18.49 -19.65 -4.16
N GLY A 220 -18.52 -19.91 -5.47
CA GLY A 220 -17.33 -20.24 -6.25
C GLY A 220 -16.48 -19.03 -6.66
N ASP A 221 -16.84 -17.82 -6.24
CA ASP A 221 -16.04 -16.62 -6.53
C ASP A 221 -14.70 -16.65 -5.78
N GLU A 222 -13.62 -16.44 -6.52
CA GLU A 222 -12.27 -16.42 -5.97
C GLU A 222 -12.09 -15.25 -5.00
N GLU A 223 -12.75 -14.12 -5.24
CA GLU A 223 -12.66 -12.92 -4.39
C GLU A 223 -13.33 -13.13 -3.01
N HIS A 224 -14.30 -14.04 -2.92
CA HIS A 224 -14.97 -14.40 -1.67
C HIS A 224 -14.43 -15.69 -1.04
N SER A 225 -13.42 -16.32 -1.63
CA SER A 225 -12.89 -17.59 -1.15
C SER A 225 -12.34 -17.49 0.28
N SER A 226 -11.87 -16.32 0.72
CA SER A 226 -11.45 -16.10 2.11
C SER A 226 -12.57 -16.36 3.12
N TYR A 227 -13.83 -16.03 2.80
CA TYR A 227 -14.97 -16.27 3.68
C TYR A 227 -15.30 -17.75 3.77
N ALA A 228 -15.17 -18.47 2.65
CA ALA A 228 -15.32 -19.91 2.58
C ALA A 228 -14.21 -20.65 3.35
N VAL A 229 -12.97 -20.14 3.34
CA VAL A 229 -11.84 -20.64 4.14
C VAL A 229 -12.19 -20.56 5.63
N SER A 230 -12.60 -19.39 6.11
CA SER A 230 -13.06 -19.22 7.50
C SER A 230 -14.26 -20.12 7.84
N ALA A 231 -15.19 -20.31 6.89
CA ALA A 231 -16.35 -21.18 7.08
C ALA A 231 -15.97 -22.66 7.20
N ALA A 232 -15.00 -23.12 6.41
CA ALA A 232 -14.48 -24.47 6.50
C ALA A 232 -13.75 -24.73 7.83
N ALA A 233 -12.98 -23.75 8.32
CA ALA A 233 -12.29 -23.83 9.60
C ALA A 233 -13.23 -23.94 10.82
N ALA A 234 -14.48 -23.48 10.70
CA ALA A 234 -15.48 -23.56 11.78
C ALA A 234 -16.12 -24.94 11.96
N LEU A 235 -16.08 -25.78 10.92
CA LEU A 235 -16.85 -27.02 10.87
C LEU A 235 -16.57 -28.02 12.00
N PRO A 236 -15.34 -28.19 12.51
CA PRO A 236 -15.07 -29.12 13.62
C PRO A 236 -15.79 -28.75 14.92
N PHE A 237 -16.21 -27.49 15.04
CA PHE A 237 -16.79 -26.93 16.26
C PHE A 237 -18.32 -26.88 16.23
N LEU A 238 -18.95 -27.38 15.16
CA LEU A 238 -20.40 -27.41 15.01
C LEU A 238 -20.98 -28.76 15.48
N ASP A 239 -22.20 -28.71 16.01
CA ASP A 239 -22.95 -29.90 16.40
C ASP A 239 -23.67 -30.57 15.21
N GLU A 240 -24.12 -31.81 15.38
CA GLU A 240 -25.10 -32.41 14.47
C GLU A 240 -26.54 -31.95 14.77
N PRO A 241 -27.47 -31.89 13.79
CA PRO A 241 -27.36 -32.36 12.41
C PRO A 241 -26.95 -31.27 11.39
N GLY A 242 -26.09 -31.64 10.43
CA GLY A 242 -25.84 -30.84 9.21
C GLY A 242 -24.42 -30.31 9.07
N ARG A 243 -23.52 -30.64 10.00
CA ARG A 243 -22.09 -30.40 9.85
C ARG A 243 -21.52 -31.20 8.68
N ASP A 244 -21.90 -32.47 8.56
CA ASP A 244 -21.44 -33.35 7.46
C ASP A 244 -21.80 -32.80 6.07
N GLU A 245 -22.98 -32.17 5.91
CA GLU A 245 -23.39 -31.54 4.65
C GLU A 245 -22.50 -30.33 4.30
N LEU A 246 -22.17 -29.51 5.29
CA LEU A 246 -21.28 -28.35 5.11
C LEU A 246 -19.84 -28.81 4.82
N LEU A 247 -19.37 -29.84 5.51
CA LEU A 247 -18.05 -30.42 5.28
C LEU A 247 -17.92 -31.00 3.88
N ALA A 248 -18.95 -31.71 3.40
CA ALA A 248 -18.99 -32.19 2.02
C ALA A 248 -18.92 -31.02 1.01
N ALA A 249 -19.68 -29.93 1.24
CA ALA A 249 -19.63 -28.76 0.37
C ALA A 249 -18.24 -28.11 0.36
N ALA A 250 -17.59 -27.96 1.52
CA ALA A 250 -16.25 -27.38 1.62
C ALA A 250 -15.18 -28.27 0.95
N LEU A 251 -15.29 -29.60 1.06
CA LEU A 251 -14.39 -30.56 0.42
C LEU A 251 -14.53 -30.62 -1.12
N ASP A 252 -15.67 -30.17 -1.65
CA ASP A 252 -15.99 -30.10 -3.09
C ASP A 252 -15.85 -28.67 -3.66
N HIS A 253 -15.44 -27.70 -2.83
CA HIS A 253 -15.29 -26.30 -3.23
C HIS A 253 -14.23 -26.10 -4.31
N PRO A 254 -14.37 -25.17 -5.29
CA PRO A 254 -13.38 -24.99 -6.35
C PRO A 254 -12.02 -24.46 -5.87
N SER A 255 -11.98 -23.66 -4.79
CA SER A 255 -10.72 -23.17 -4.21
C SER A 255 -9.99 -24.25 -3.41
N ALA A 256 -8.70 -24.42 -3.72
CA ALA A 256 -7.82 -25.38 -3.05
C ALA A 256 -7.58 -25.03 -1.57
N ASP A 257 -7.62 -23.74 -1.21
CA ASP A 257 -7.48 -23.30 0.18
C ASP A 257 -8.68 -23.74 1.03
N VAL A 258 -9.89 -23.62 0.49
CA VAL A 258 -11.11 -24.09 1.17
C VAL A 258 -11.09 -25.60 1.33
N GLN A 259 -10.66 -26.33 0.30
CA GLN A 259 -10.51 -27.79 0.39
C GLN A 259 -9.47 -28.20 1.43
N LEU A 260 -8.37 -27.44 1.58
CA LEU A 260 -7.33 -27.70 2.57
C LEU A 260 -7.86 -27.49 3.99
N GLU A 261 -8.56 -26.37 4.25
CA GLU A 261 -9.20 -26.13 5.55
C GLU A 261 -10.25 -27.18 5.87
N ALA A 262 -11.04 -27.59 4.88
CA ALA A 262 -12.03 -28.67 5.04
C ALA A 262 -11.36 -30.02 5.35
N ALA A 263 -10.19 -30.30 4.76
CA ALA A 263 -9.43 -31.51 5.06
C ALA A 263 -8.86 -31.50 6.50
N TRP A 264 -8.38 -30.35 6.97
CA TRP A 264 -8.01 -30.17 8.38
C TRP A 264 -9.21 -30.35 9.30
N ALA A 265 -10.35 -29.75 8.95
CA ALA A 265 -11.57 -29.87 9.73
C ALA A 265 -12.04 -31.32 9.86
N ALA A 266 -12.05 -32.07 8.75
CA ALA A 266 -12.35 -33.50 8.74
C ALA A 266 -11.36 -34.30 9.61
N ALA A 267 -10.05 -34.04 9.47
CA ALA A 267 -9.02 -34.73 10.24
C ALA A 267 -9.14 -34.47 11.75
N ARG A 268 -9.51 -33.24 12.15
CA ARG A 268 -9.78 -32.87 13.55
C ARG A 268 -10.98 -33.60 14.14
N LEU A 269 -11.94 -34.00 13.30
CA LEU A 269 -13.09 -34.85 13.65
C LEU A 269 -12.75 -36.35 13.59
N GLU A 270 -11.46 -36.71 13.58
CA GLU A 270 -10.96 -38.08 13.48
C GLU A 270 -11.34 -38.81 12.17
N ASP A 271 -11.66 -38.06 11.10
CA ASP A 271 -11.89 -38.64 9.78
C ASP A 271 -10.56 -38.91 9.05
N GLU A 272 -10.28 -40.19 8.84
CA GLU A 272 -9.11 -40.68 8.12
C GLU A 272 -9.06 -40.23 6.64
N ASP A 273 -10.19 -39.89 6.01
CA ASP A 273 -10.19 -39.27 4.68
C ASP A 273 -9.62 -37.84 4.71
N GLY A 274 -9.85 -37.10 5.80
CA GLY A 274 -9.23 -35.79 6.03
C GLY A 274 -7.72 -35.88 6.10
N ILE A 275 -7.19 -36.82 6.89
CA ILE A 275 -5.74 -37.08 7.02
C ILE A 275 -5.13 -37.47 5.67
N ARG A 276 -5.80 -38.35 4.89
CA ARG A 276 -5.36 -38.71 3.53
C ARG A 276 -5.37 -37.52 2.57
N ARG A 277 -6.30 -36.58 2.71
CA ARG A 277 -6.33 -35.35 1.91
C ARG A 277 -5.16 -34.43 2.29
N LEU A 278 -4.95 -34.16 3.58
CA LEU A 278 -3.82 -33.36 4.06
C LEU A 278 -2.48 -33.94 3.60
N SER A 279 -2.28 -35.25 3.73
CA SER A 279 -1.07 -35.95 3.28
C SER A 279 -0.82 -35.76 1.77
N ARG A 280 -1.87 -35.74 0.94
CA ARG A 280 -1.74 -35.40 -0.50
C ARG A 280 -1.41 -33.93 -0.71
N CYS A 281 -2.00 -33.02 0.06
CA CYS A 281 -1.69 -31.59 -0.01
C CYS A 281 -0.23 -31.29 0.38
N CYS A 282 0.41 -32.12 1.22
CA CYS A 282 1.86 -32.02 1.47
C CYS A 282 2.72 -32.20 0.22
N LEU A 283 2.18 -32.74 -0.88
CA LEU A 283 2.87 -32.89 -2.17
C LEU A 283 2.58 -31.76 -3.17
N ASP A 284 1.69 -30.83 -2.81
CA ASP A 284 1.42 -29.62 -3.59
C ASP A 284 2.28 -28.48 -3.03
N VAL A 285 3.17 -27.93 -3.85
CA VAL A 285 4.11 -26.88 -3.44
C VAL A 285 3.41 -25.65 -2.83
N ASN A 286 2.20 -25.32 -3.29
CA ASN A 286 1.47 -24.14 -2.84
C ASN A 286 0.73 -24.37 -1.52
N LEU A 287 0.49 -25.63 -1.14
CA LEU A 287 -0.27 -26.01 0.06
C LEU A 287 0.60 -26.72 1.11
N ALA A 288 1.78 -27.19 0.74
CA ALA A 288 2.52 -28.18 1.50
C ALA A 288 2.90 -27.72 2.91
N ASP A 289 3.38 -26.50 3.06
CA ASP A 289 3.81 -26.00 4.37
C ASP A 289 2.65 -25.94 5.38
N ARG A 290 1.50 -25.40 4.96
CA ARG A 290 0.29 -25.34 5.78
C ARG A 290 -0.27 -26.74 6.06
N ALA A 291 -0.32 -27.62 5.06
CA ALA A 291 -0.77 -28.99 5.24
C ALA A 291 0.11 -29.79 6.23
N ARG A 292 1.43 -29.57 6.20
CA ARG A 292 2.38 -30.17 7.17
C ARG A 292 2.13 -29.65 8.58
N ARG A 293 2.01 -28.32 8.75
CA ARG A 293 1.68 -27.71 10.05
C ARG A 293 0.36 -28.26 10.62
N TYR A 294 -0.64 -28.49 9.77
CA TYR A 294 -1.90 -29.12 10.17
C TYR A 294 -1.75 -30.57 10.61
N LEU A 295 -0.96 -31.38 9.89
CA LEU A 295 -0.67 -32.75 10.34
C LEU A 295 0.15 -32.77 11.63
N GLU A 296 1.08 -31.84 11.83
CA GLU A 296 1.85 -31.70 13.06
C GLU A 296 0.97 -31.27 14.24
N GLU A 297 0.09 -30.28 14.06
CA GLU A 297 -0.90 -29.84 15.06
C GLU A 297 -1.81 -30.99 15.51
N LEU A 298 -2.19 -31.87 14.60
CA LEU A 298 -3.06 -33.01 14.85
C LEU A 298 -2.31 -34.24 15.42
N ASP A 299 -1.02 -34.10 15.77
CA ASP A 299 -0.15 -35.20 16.18
C ASP A 299 -0.06 -36.34 15.14
N ARG A 300 -0.20 -36.00 13.86
CA ARG A 300 -0.17 -36.89 12.68
C ARG A 300 0.99 -36.63 11.73
N ALA A 301 2.14 -36.21 12.27
CA ALA A 301 3.37 -36.05 11.49
C ALA A 301 3.81 -37.36 10.80
N ASP A 302 3.36 -38.52 11.28
CA ASP A 302 3.55 -39.83 10.65
C ASP A 302 2.92 -39.93 9.24
N ALA A 303 1.92 -39.10 8.95
CA ALA A 303 1.22 -39.07 7.67
C ALA A 303 1.89 -38.15 6.62
N ILE A 304 2.93 -37.39 7.00
CA ILE A 304 3.67 -36.53 6.08
C ILE A 304 4.51 -37.42 5.12
N PRO A 305 4.31 -37.32 3.80
CA PRO A 305 5.10 -38.08 2.84
C PRO A 305 6.60 -37.72 2.90
N ALA A 306 7.48 -38.70 2.69
CA ALA A 306 8.93 -38.48 2.73
C ALA A 306 9.39 -37.48 1.65
N GLU A 307 8.69 -37.40 0.53
CA GLU A 307 8.93 -36.44 -0.55
C GLU A 307 8.70 -34.98 -0.10
N ALA A 308 7.78 -34.74 0.85
CA ALA A 308 7.54 -33.41 1.41
C ALA A 308 8.64 -32.97 2.38
N GLU A 309 9.47 -33.90 2.86
CA GLU A 309 10.64 -33.62 3.71
C GLU A 309 11.92 -33.36 2.90
N ASP A 310 11.88 -33.51 1.57
CA ASP A 310 13.01 -33.13 0.71
C ASP A 310 13.32 -31.64 0.85
N ALA A 311 14.59 -31.29 1.09
CA ALA A 311 14.99 -29.92 1.37
C ALA A 311 14.71 -28.97 0.19
N ALA A 312 14.85 -29.43 -1.06
CA ALA A 312 14.54 -28.62 -2.23
C ALA A 312 13.03 -28.48 -2.44
N PHE A 313 12.22 -29.50 -2.10
CA PHE A 313 10.77 -29.35 -2.06
C PHE A 313 10.34 -28.34 -0.99
N ARG A 314 10.89 -28.43 0.22
CA ARG A 314 10.60 -27.48 1.31
C ARG A 314 10.95 -26.04 0.95
N ALA A 315 12.11 -25.80 0.34
CA ALA A 315 12.48 -24.47 -0.12
C ALA A 315 11.49 -23.92 -1.16
N ARG A 316 11.02 -24.74 -2.09
CA ARG A 316 9.99 -24.31 -3.05
C ARG A 316 8.66 -24.00 -2.38
N ALA A 317 8.24 -24.81 -1.41
CA ALA A 317 6.97 -24.62 -0.71
C ALA A 317 6.99 -23.36 0.17
N GLU A 318 8.08 -23.14 0.89
CA GLU A 318 8.30 -21.92 1.68
C GLU A 318 8.26 -20.67 0.79
N PHE A 319 8.96 -20.70 -0.35
CA PHE A 319 8.96 -19.57 -1.28
C PHE A 319 7.59 -19.33 -1.91
N ALA A 320 6.88 -20.39 -2.32
CA ALA A 320 5.54 -20.29 -2.88
C ALA A 320 4.55 -19.66 -1.88
N GLN A 321 4.60 -20.08 -0.62
CA GLN A 321 3.79 -19.52 0.45
C GLN A 321 4.14 -18.04 0.71
N TRP A 322 5.43 -17.70 0.74
CA TRP A 322 5.86 -16.31 0.91
C TRP A 322 5.34 -15.42 -0.22
N LEU A 323 5.47 -15.86 -1.48
CA LEU A 323 4.94 -15.14 -2.64
C LEU A 323 3.42 -14.98 -2.60
N ALA A 324 2.70 -15.95 -2.05
CA ALA A 324 1.24 -15.88 -1.91
C ALA A 324 0.77 -14.83 -0.90
N HIS A 325 1.66 -14.26 -0.08
CA HIS A 325 1.31 -13.21 0.86
C HIS A 325 0.74 -11.97 0.14
N PRO A 326 -0.32 -11.29 0.68
CA PRO A 326 -0.95 -10.14 0.04
C PRO A 326 -0.03 -8.96 -0.27
N ASN A 327 1.05 -8.79 0.50
CA ASN A 327 2.05 -7.74 0.26
C ASN A 327 3.07 -8.09 -0.84
N GLU A 328 3.06 -9.34 -1.33
CA GLU A 328 3.97 -9.82 -2.37
C GLU A 328 3.20 -9.99 -3.70
N LEU A 329 2.88 -11.23 -4.11
CA LEU A 329 2.05 -11.47 -5.30
C LEU A 329 0.56 -11.61 -4.98
N GLY A 330 0.20 -11.82 -3.70
CA GLY A 330 -1.18 -12.02 -3.24
C GLY A 330 -1.85 -13.30 -3.74
N ARG A 331 -1.11 -14.17 -4.45
CA ARG A 331 -1.54 -15.49 -4.89
C ARG A 331 -0.34 -16.42 -5.07
N PRO A 332 -0.52 -17.74 -4.94
CA PRO A 332 0.55 -18.67 -5.23
C PRO A 332 1.00 -18.59 -6.70
N PRO A 333 2.29 -18.82 -6.98
CA PRO A 333 2.79 -18.87 -8.34
C PRO A 333 2.29 -20.11 -9.12
N ASP A 334 2.24 -19.99 -10.46
CA ASP A 334 1.85 -21.10 -11.35
C ASP A 334 2.96 -22.17 -11.45
N GLU A 335 4.23 -21.74 -11.40
CA GLU A 335 5.39 -22.60 -11.52
C GLU A 335 6.47 -22.16 -10.52
N VAL A 336 7.11 -23.13 -9.84
CA VAL A 336 8.20 -22.90 -8.88
C VAL A 336 9.31 -23.95 -9.08
N GLU A 337 10.53 -23.49 -9.30
CA GLU A 337 11.70 -24.33 -9.61
C GLU A 337 12.93 -23.87 -8.83
N VAL A 338 13.68 -24.82 -8.24
CA VAL A 338 15.01 -24.52 -7.69
C VAL A 338 15.99 -24.40 -8.85
N VAL A 339 16.57 -23.21 -9.04
CA VAL A 339 17.54 -22.95 -10.12
C VAL A 339 18.99 -23.07 -9.67
N ASP A 340 19.26 -22.89 -8.36
CA ASP A 340 20.57 -23.15 -7.77
C ASP A 340 20.45 -23.48 -6.28
N HIS A 341 21.41 -24.23 -5.75
CA HIS A 341 21.52 -24.55 -4.32
C HIS A 341 22.99 -24.58 -3.88
N ARG A 342 23.31 -23.90 -2.78
CA ARG A 342 24.67 -23.83 -2.23
C ARG A 342 24.68 -23.82 -0.71
N GLU A 343 25.78 -24.30 -0.16
CA GLU A 343 26.15 -24.09 1.24
C GLU A 343 27.09 -22.87 1.32
N LEU A 344 26.64 -21.75 1.88
CA LEU A 344 27.35 -20.47 1.90
C LEU A 344 27.64 -20.01 3.34
N GLU A 345 28.79 -19.34 3.54
CA GLU A 345 29.13 -18.64 4.78
C GLU A 345 28.52 -17.23 4.76
N TRP A 346 27.26 -17.10 5.15
CA TRP A 346 26.51 -15.84 5.01
C TRP A 346 26.89 -14.83 6.09
N PRO A 347 27.23 -13.57 5.74
CA PRO A 347 27.59 -12.55 6.72
C PRO A 347 26.38 -12.05 7.54
N PRO A 348 26.60 -11.39 8.68
CA PRO A 348 27.91 -11.11 9.31
C PRO A 348 28.48 -12.31 10.10
N GLU A 349 27.64 -13.27 10.51
CA GLU A 349 28.04 -14.42 11.34
C GLU A 349 29.02 -15.34 10.62
N ARG A 350 28.84 -15.49 9.30
CA ARG A 350 29.59 -16.40 8.42
C ARG A 350 29.43 -17.87 8.83
N GLU A 351 28.29 -18.20 9.41
CA GLU A 351 27.91 -19.59 9.61
C GLU A 351 27.54 -20.21 8.28
N ARG A 352 28.02 -21.43 8.05
CA ARG A 352 27.75 -22.14 6.81
C ARG A 352 26.35 -22.74 6.88
N GLY A 353 25.48 -22.33 5.98
CA GLY A 353 24.11 -22.85 5.87
C GLY A 353 23.68 -23.05 4.41
N PRO A 354 22.55 -23.75 4.20
CA PRO A 354 22.01 -24.00 2.88
C PRO A 354 21.21 -22.80 2.37
N PHE A 355 21.38 -22.49 1.09
CA PHE A 355 20.68 -21.41 0.39
C PHE A 355 20.20 -21.89 -0.97
N TRP A 356 18.95 -21.60 -1.29
CA TRP A 356 18.30 -21.95 -2.55
C TRP A 356 17.92 -20.70 -3.31
N LEU A 357 18.27 -20.65 -4.59
CA LEU A 357 17.65 -19.71 -5.52
C LEU A 357 16.45 -20.41 -6.15
N VAL A 358 15.29 -19.80 -5.99
CA VAL A 358 14.02 -20.36 -6.43
C VAL A 358 13.42 -19.42 -7.47
N ARG A 359 13.21 -19.93 -8.68
CA ARG A 359 12.52 -19.22 -9.76
C ARG A 359 11.03 -19.45 -9.64
N TYR A 360 10.26 -18.38 -9.83
CA TYR A 360 8.81 -18.48 -9.98
C TYR A 360 8.36 -17.98 -11.35
N ARG A 361 7.15 -18.36 -11.73
CA ARG A 361 6.41 -17.77 -12.84
C ARG A 361 4.95 -17.59 -12.44
N VAL A 362 4.42 -16.41 -12.73
CA VAL A 362 3.01 -16.10 -12.66
C VAL A 362 2.54 -15.73 -14.06
N LYS A 363 1.62 -16.53 -14.58
CA LYS A 363 1.05 -16.34 -15.91
C LYS A 363 0.19 -15.09 -15.93
N ASP A 364 0.39 -14.27 -16.94
CA ASP A 364 -0.48 -13.14 -17.19
C ASP A 364 -1.84 -13.64 -17.68
N ALA A 365 -2.83 -13.62 -16.79
CA ALA A 365 -4.20 -14.01 -17.13
C ALA A 365 -4.89 -13.01 -18.06
N THR A 366 -4.32 -11.81 -18.23
CA THR A 366 -4.92 -10.72 -19.01
C THR A 366 -4.59 -10.81 -20.49
N GLY A 367 -3.49 -11.47 -20.85
CA GLY A 367 -2.98 -11.49 -22.22
C GLY A 367 -2.41 -10.14 -22.67
N LEU A 368 -2.18 -9.18 -21.76
CA LEU A 368 -1.65 -7.85 -22.06
C LEU A 368 -0.20 -7.64 -21.62
N LYS A 369 0.28 -8.40 -20.63
CA LYS A 369 1.64 -8.30 -20.09
C LYS A 369 2.39 -9.62 -20.27
N PRO A 370 3.74 -9.61 -20.34
CA PRO A 370 4.50 -10.84 -20.21
C PRO A 370 4.20 -11.49 -18.86
N ASP A 371 4.47 -12.79 -18.77
CA ASP A 371 4.39 -13.48 -17.48
C ASP A 371 5.35 -12.82 -16.49
N ASP A 372 4.92 -12.71 -15.24
CA ASP A 372 5.79 -12.22 -14.18
C ASP A 372 6.72 -13.37 -13.76
N VAL A 373 8.02 -13.16 -13.92
CA VAL A 373 9.05 -14.16 -13.71
C VAL A 373 10.15 -13.52 -12.92
N GLY A 374 10.50 -14.14 -11.79
CA GLY A 374 11.62 -13.71 -10.98
C GLY A 374 12.33 -14.87 -10.32
N VAL A 375 13.41 -14.53 -9.61
CA VAL A 375 14.17 -15.45 -8.77
C VAL A 375 14.25 -14.82 -7.39
N GLY A 376 13.89 -15.59 -6.36
CA GLY A 376 14.11 -15.22 -4.96
C GLY A 376 15.07 -16.17 -4.27
N LEU A 377 15.33 -15.86 -3.00
CA LEU A 377 16.20 -16.61 -2.11
C LEU A 377 15.35 -17.29 -1.02
N VAL A 378 15.72 -18.52 -0.66
CA VAL A 378 15.36 -19.19 0.59
C VAL A 378 16.64 -19.57 1.30
N GLY A 379 16.79 -19.25 2.59
CA GLY A 379 18.03 -19.48 3.34
C GLY A 379 18.05 -18.74 4.68
N SER A 380 18.86 -17.68 4.80
CA SER A 380 18.85 -16.77 5.96
C SER A 380 17.48 -16.14 6.19
N MET A 381 16.81 -15.83 5.09
CA MET A 381 15.43 -15.38 5.01
C MET A 381 14.85 -15.76 3.65
N THR A 382 13.53 -15.74 3.56
CA THR A 382 12.82 -15.93 2.28
C THR A 382 12.41 -14.57 1.72
N PHE A 383 12.89 -14.25 0.52
CA PHE A 383 12.66 -12.94 -0.09
C PHE A 383 12.85 -12.92 -1.61
N CYS A 384 12.16 -12.02 -2.31
CA CYS A 384 12.28 -11.80 -3.75
C CYS A 384 12.50 -10.31 -4.09
N LEU A 385 13.45 -10.01 -4.98
CA LEU A 385 13.73 -8.66 -5.46
C LEU A 385 13.11 -8.43 -6.85
N PHE A 386 11.80 -8.21 -6.89
CA PHE A 386 10.97 -8.15 -8.12
C PHE A 386 11.51 -7.25 -9.23
N THR A 387 12.14 -6.12 -8.89
CA THR A 387 12.59 -5.12 -9.88
C THR A 387 14.01 -5.34 -10.41
N TYR A 388 14.71 -6.39 -9.96
CA TYR A 388 16.15 -6.54 -10.15
C TYR A 388 16.54 -7.45 -11.33
N LYS A 389 15.54 -8.06 -11.98
CA LYS A 389 15.68 -9.01 -13.10
C LYS A 389 16.67 -10.13 -12.79
N LEU A 390 16.51 -10.76 -11.62
CA LEU A 390 17.43 -11.79 -11.15
C LEU A 390 17.42 -13.06 -12.03
N GLU A 391 16.33 -13.30 -12.76
CA GLU A 391 16.23 -14.38 -13.73
C GLU A 391 17.09 -14.17 -14.99
N GLU A 392 17.61 -12.96 -15.21
CA GLU A 392 18.58 -12.61 -16.27
C GLU A 392 20.03 -12.58 -15.76
N ARG A 393 20.30 -13.15 -14.58
CA ARG A 393 21.60 -13.10 -13.92
C ARG A 393 22.14 -14.49 -13.55
N PRO A 394 23.47 -14.67 -13.47
CA PRO A 394 24.04 -15.90 -12.96
C PRO A 394 23.75 -16.08 -11.46
N PRO A 395 23.66 -17.33 -10.95
CA PRO A 395 23.36 -17.60 -9.54
C PRO A 395 24.24 -16.85 -8.54
N GLU A 396 25.55 -16.73 -8.82
CA GLU A 396 26.49 -16.01 -7.94
C GLU A 396 26.12 -14.54 -7.77
N ASP A 397 25.63 -13.90 -8.84
CA ASP A 397 25.22 -12.50 -8.78
C ASP A 397 23.89 -12.35 -8.05
N CYS A 398 22.96 -13.32 -8.19
CA CYS A 398 21.70 -13.32 -7.45
C CYS A 398 21.94 -13.43 -5.94
N TYR A 399 22.76 -14.41 -5.49
CA TYR A 399 23.14 -14.52 -4.08
C TYR A 399 23.83 -13.25 -3.57
N ALA A 400 24.74 -12.68 -4.36
CA ALA A 400 25.44 -11.45 -3.99
C ALA A 400 24.49 -10.26 -3.78
N ILE A 401 23.52 -10.08 -4.68
CA ILE A 401 22.52 -9.01 -4.56
C ILE A 401 21.68 -9.20 -3.30
N HIS A 402 21.19 -10.42 -3.03
CA HIS A 402 20.43 -10.70 -1.81
C HIS A 402 21.25 -10.47 -0.55
N CYS A 403 22.51 -10.92 -0.53
CA CYS A 403 23.43 -10.71 0.59
C CYS A 403 23.63 -9.22 0.86
N TYR A 404 23.95 -8.44 -0.17
CA TYR A 404 24.11 -7.00 -0.02
C TYR A 404 22.83 -6.33 0.53
N TRP A 405 21.68 -6.68 -0.04
CA TRP A 405 20.39 -6.11 0.37
C TRP A 405 20.09 -6.42 1.84
N GLU A 406 20.27 -7.66 2.28
CA GLU A 406 20.07 -8.07 3.68
C GLU A 406 21.02 -7.29 4.63
N MET A 407 22.29 -7.12 4.24
CA MET A 407 23.24 -6.34 5.03
C MET A 407 22.88 -4.86 5.10
N THR A 408 22.21 -4.32 4.08
CA THR A 408 21.67 -2.94 4.10
C THR A 408 20.50 -2.85 5.08
N CYS A 409 19.57 -3.82 5.06
CA CYS A 409 18.46 -3.89 6.03
C CYS A 409 18.94 -4.00 7.48
N HIS A 410 20.11 -4.62 7.70
CA HIS A 410 20.74 -4.71 9.02
C HIS A 410 21.60 -3.47 9.38
N ASN A 411 21.57 -2.41 8.57
CA ASN A 411 22.41 -1.20 8.74
C ASN A 411 23.92 -1.50 8.80
N LEU A 412 24.37 -2.57 8.13
CA LEU A 412 25.79 -2.91 7.99
C LEU A 412 26.40 -2.35 6.71
N ILE A 413 25.54 -1.87 5.81
CA ILE A 413 25.90 -1.18 4.57
C ILE A 413 25.08 0.11 4.49
N GLU A 414 25.75 1.23 4.30
CA GLU A 414 25.13 2.54 4.09
C GLU A 414 25.48 3.05 2.69
N GLU A 415 24.48 3.56 1.96
CA GLU A 415 24.65 4.12 0.62
C GLU A 415 24.50 5.64 0.66
N ALA A 416 25.39 6.34 -0.05
CA ALA A 416 25.32 7.79 -0.18
C ALA A 416 25.62 8.24 -1.62
N ASP A 417 24.75 9.08 -2.17
CA ASP A 417 25.01 9.79 -3.41
C ASP A 417 26.06 10.88 -3.20
N VAL A 418 26.97 11.02 -4.16
CA VAL A 418 28.08 11.96 -4.07
C VAL A 418 27.67 13.32 -4.64
N ALA A 419 27.53 14.30 -3.74
CA ALA A 419 27.22 15.69 -4.12
C ALA A 419 28.41 16.40 -4.78
N ASP A 420 29.63 16.20 -4.28
CA ASP A 420 30.87 16.73 -4.86
C ASP A 420 31.80 15.59 -5.30
N PRO A 421 31.85 15.26 -6.60
CA PRO A 421 32.73 14.22 -7.13
C PRO A 421 34.22 14.41 -6.81
N ALA A 422 34.67 15.64 -6.50
CA ALA A 422 36.07 15.91 -6.15
C ALA A 422 36.48 15.29 -4.80
N GLU A 423 35.53 15.12 -3.87
CA GLU A 423 35.78 14.52 -2.55
C GLU A 423 36.36 13.09 -2.66
N TYR A 424 35.90 12.35 -3.67
CA TYR A 424 36.25 10.94 -3.88
C TYR A 424 37.21 10.71 -5.05
N GLU A 425 37.79 11.77 -5.63
CA GLU A 425 38.76 11.63 -6.73
C GLU A 425 39.99 10.80 -6.33
N SER A 426 40.37 10.86 -5.05
CA SER A 426 41.46 10.05 -4.49
C SER A 426 41.20 8.53 -4.55
N LEU A 427 39.92 8.09 -4.53
CA LEU A 427 39.56 6.69 -4.73
C LEU A 427 39.85 6.28 -6.18
N LEU A 428 39.40 7.09 -7.15
CA LEU A 428 39.63 6.84 -8.58
C LEU A 428 41.12 6.79 -8.93
N GLN A 429 41.96 7.64 -8.33
CA GLN A 429 43.41 7.62 -8.56
C GLN A 429 44.08 6.31 -8.15
N ARG A 430 43.46 5.53 -7.25
CA ARG A 430 43.95 4.21 -6.82
C ARG A 430 43.45 3.07 -7.71
N CYS A 431 42.44 3.32 -8.55
CA CYS A 431 41.88 2.35 -9.48
C CYS A 431 42.89 2.07 -10.61
N ARG A 432 43.33 0.81 -10.75
CA ARG A 432 44.29 0.37 -11.76
C ARG A 432 43.61 -0.50 -12.84
N ILE A 433 42.57 0.03 -13.46
CA ILE A 433 41.89 -0.64 -14.58
C ILE A 433 42.46 -0.10 -15.90
N ASP A 434 43.07 -0.99 -16.68
CA ASP A 434 43.63 -0.63 -17.97
C ASP A 434 42.54 -0.25 -18.99
N GLY A 435 42.82 0.80 -19.77
CA GLY A 435 41.92 1.33 -20.80
C GLY A 435 40.68 2.06 -20.30
N LEU A 436 40.60 2.38 -19.01
CA LEU A 436 39.50 3.16 -18.44
C LEU A 436 39.60 4.64 -18.87
N GLY A 437 38.53 5.15 -19.47
CA GLY A 437 38.37 6.57 -19.77
C GLY A 437 38.07 7.41 -18.52
N PRO A 438 37.72 8.71 -18.69
CA PRO A 438 37.31 9.56 -17.58
C PRO A 438 36.12 8.93 -16.83
N ALA A 439 36.24 8.86 -15.51
CA ALA A 439 35.23 8.31 -14.61
C ALA A 439 34.95 9.32 -13.50
N ARG A 440 33.72 9.31 -12.98
CA ARG A 440 33.34 10.07 -11.77
C ARG A 440 32.63 9.12 -10.82
N VAL A 441 32.95 9.21 -9.53
CA VAL A 441 32.22 8.48 -8.49
C VAL A 441 30.89 9.21 -8.31
N GLU A 442 29.79 8.48 -8.49
CA GLU A 442 28.41 8.97 -8.37
C GLU A 442 27.80 8.49 -7.04
N THR A 443 28.20 7.31 -6.58
CA THR A 443 27.69 6.71 -5.33
C THR A 443 28.86 6.13 -4.54
N VAL A 444 28.80 6.26 -3.22
CA VAL A 444 29.75 5.63 -2.28
C VAL A 444 28.96 4.75 -1.32
N VAL A 445 29.53 3.58 -1.05
CA VAL A 445 29.01 2.61 -0.11
C VAL A 445 29.96 2.52 1.07
N GLU A 446 29.45 2.75 2.27
CA GLU A 446 30.17 2.54 3.52
C GLU A 446 29.81 1.18 4.13
N LEU A 447 30.83 0.41 4.50
CA LEU A 447 30.72 -0.95 5.01
C LEU A 447 31.12 -1.00 6.48
N SER A 448 30.26 -1.61 7.30
CA SER A 448 30.53 -1.86 8.72
C SER A 448 31.77 -2.76 8.88
N PRO A 449 32.66 -2.46 9.86
CA PRO A 449 33.76 -3.35 10.22
C PRO A 449 33.33 -4.77 10.60
N GLU A 450 32.09 -4.96 11.03
CA GLU A 450 31.52 -6.25 11.43
C GLU A 450 31.46 -7.25 10.27
N LEU A 451 31.27 -6.76 9.04
CA LEU A 451 31.29 -7.56 7.83
C LEU A 451 32.68 -8.17 7.55
N LYS A 452 33.72 -7.68 8.23
CA LYS A 452 35.13 -8.02 7.99
C LYS A 452 35.51 -7.82 6.51
N TYR A 453 34.87 -6.84 5.85
CA TYR A 453 35.21 -6.44 4.50
C TYR A 453 36.57 -5.72 4.52
N PRO A 454 37.48 -5.94 3.55
CA PRO A 454 38.85 -5.46 3.70
C PRO A 454 39.02 -3.92 3.66
N GLN A 455 38.00 -3.18 3.24
CA GLN A 455 37.97 -1.72 3.29
C GLN A 455 36.60 -1.20 3.65
N ARG A 456 36.53 0.02 4.19
CA ARG A 456 35.27 0.63 4.65
C ARG A 456 34.48 1.32 3.56
N LEU A 457 35.11 1.76 2.47
CA LEU A 457 34.45 2.57 1.44
C LEU A 457 34.63 1.91 0.08
N VAL A 458 33.55 1.80 -0.68
CA VAL A 458 33.54 1.33 -2.07
C VAL A 458 32.85 2.37 -2.94
N GLY A 459 33.52 2.84 -3.99
CA GLY A 459 32.96 3.84 -4.91
C GLY A 459 32.36 3.19 -6.16
N LEU A 460 31.25 3.72 -6.65
CA LEU A 460 30.64 3.36 -7.93
C LEU A 460 30.64 4.57 -8.85
N GLY A 461 31.02 4.37 -10.11
CA GLY A 461 30.99 5.41 -11.13
C GLY A 461 30.71 4.90 -12.52
N ARG A 462 30.12 5.74 -13.37
CA ARG A 462 30.01 5.48 -14.81
C ARG A 462 31.29 5.88 -15.52
N ALA A 463 31.68 5.07 -16.50
CA ALA A 463 32.83 5.36 -17.34
C ALA A 463 32.72 4.68 -18.71
N THR A 464 33.77 4.82 -19.52
CA THR A 464 33.97 4.02 -20.73
C THR A 464 35.27 3.23 -20.60
N ARG A 465 35.33 2.02 -21.14
CA ARG A 465 36.57 1.24 -21.24
C ARG A 465 36.74 0.71 -22.66
N HIS A 466 37.79 1.13 -23.35
CA HIS A 466 37.98 0.86 -24.78
C HIS A 466 36.71 1.18 -25.61
N ASP A 467 36.16 2.38 -25.42
CA ASP A 467 34.93 2.88 -26.06
C ASP A 467 33.64 2.11 -25.75
N ARG A 468 33.66 1.19 -24.77
CA ARG A 468 32.46 0.49 -24.30
C ARG A 468 31.91 1.16 -23.03
N PRO A 469 30.62 1.52 -22.97
CA PRO A 469 30.02 2.07 -21.77
C PRO A 469 29.85 1.00 -20.68
N GLY A 470 29.82 1.45 -19.43
CA GLY A 470 29.66 0.59 -18.28
C GLY A 470 30.00 1.31 -16.97
N TRP A 471 30.34 0.53 -15.97
CA TRP A 471 30.59 1.01 -14.62
C TRP A 471 31.96 0.56 -14.13
N VAL A 472 32.58 1.42 -13.33
CA VAL A 472 33.75 1.10 -12.53
C VAL A 472 33.35 1.06 -11.07
N VAL A 473 33.66 -0.06 -10.41
CA VAL A 473 33.59 -0.16 -8.96
C VAL A 473 35.01 -0.04 -8.41
N VAL A 474 35.22 0.93 -7.53
CA VAL A 474 36.52 1.29 -6.95
C VAL A 474 36.63 0.67 -5.56
N ASP A 475 37.26 -0.51 -5.50
CA ASP A 475 37.42 -1.33 -4.30
C ASP A 475 38.91 -1.66 -4.04
N GLY A 476 39.78 -0.66 -4.17
CA GLY A 476 41.23 -0.85 -3.98
C GLY A 476 41.80 -1.90 -4.94
N PRO A 477 42.54 -2.92 -4.47
CA PRO A 477 43.04 -4.01 -5.31
C PRO A 477 41.96 -4.86 -5.98
N ARG A 478 40.70 -4.80 -5.51
CA ARG A 478 39.56 -5.52 -6.08
C ARG A 478 38.75 -4.71 -7.08
N SER A 479 39.16 -3.46 -7.36
CA SER A 479 38.45 -2.59 -8.31
C SER A 479 38.18 -3.30 -9.64
N ARG A 480 36.95 -3.22 -10.14
CA ARG A 480 36.47 -3.98 -11.30
C ARG A 480 35.69 -3.11 -12.27
N TRP A 481 35.76 -3.50 -13.54
CA TRP A 481 34.95 -2.95 -14.63
C TRP A 481 33.77 -3.88 -14.92
N TYR A 482 32.57 -3.32 -15.06
CA TYR A 482 31.35 -4.02 -15.46
C TYR A 482 30.82 -3.41 -16.75
N ALA A 483 30.77 -4.19 -17.82
CA ALA A 483 30.30 -3.68 -19.10
C ALA A 483 28.76 -3.59 -19.13
N ALA A 484 28.22 -2.53 -19.76
CA ALA A 484 26.77 -2.34 -19.86
C ALA A 484 26.06 -3.48 -20.61
N ASP A 485 26.71 -4.07 -21.61
CA ASP A 485 26.20 -5.18 -22.41
C ASP A 485 26.37 -6.56 -21.74
N GLU A 486 26.81 -6.58 -20.48
CA GLU A 486 26.86 -7.78 -19.61
C GLU A 486 25.82 -7.72 -18.49
N MET A 487 24.99 -6.66 -18.48
CA MET A 487 23.94 -6.45 -17.48
C MET A 487 22.57 -6.44 -18.15
N PRO A 488 21.49 -6.83 -17.44
CA PRO A 488 20.12 -6.70 -17.93
C PRO A 488 19.82 -5.27 -18.40
N ALA A 489 19.03 -5.12 -19.45
CA ALA A 489 18.65 -3.82 -19.98
C ALA A 489 17.91 -2.99 -18.91
N GLY A 490 18.33 -1.73 -18.74
CA GLY A 490 17.77 -0.84 -17.71
C GLY A 490 18.27 -1.09 -16.29
N THR A 491 19.35 -1.86 -16.11
CA THR A 491 19.96 -2.11 -14.79
C THR A 491 20.25 -0.79 -14.05
N PRO A 492 19.65 -0.56 -12.87
CA PRO A 492 20.01 0.57 -12.00
C PRO A 492 21.49 0.48 -11.58
N ASP A 493 22.19 1.61 -11.50
CA ASP A 493 23.64 1.62 -11.24
C ASP A 493 23.98 0.92 -9.93
N LYS A 494 23.17 1.13 -8.89
CA LYS A 494 23.37 0.52 -7.57
C LYS A 494 23.48 -1.01 -7.63
N LEU A 495 22.81 -1.68 -8.57
CA LEU A 495 22.91 -3.14 -8.70
C LEU A 495 24.33 -3.60 -8.99
N VAL A 496 25.14 -2.78 -9.65
CA VAL A 496 26.52 -3.12 -9.97
C VAL A 496 27.37 -3.16 -8.70
N VAL A 497 27.19 -2.21 -7.78
CA VAL A 497 27.91 -2.24 -6.49
C VAL A 497 27.39 -3.35 -5.59
N MET A 498 26.08 -3.64 -5.62
CA MET A 498 25.49 -4.78 -4.91
C MET A 498 26.11 -6.11 -5.35
N VAL A 499 26.19 -6.34 -6.67
CA VAL A 499 26.86 -7.51 -7.24
C VAL A 499 28.33 -7.54 -6.80
N HIS A 500 29.05 -6.43 -6.88
CA HIS A 500 30.46 -6.40 -6.52
C HIS A 500 30.71 -6.76 -5.06
N VAL A 501 30.12 -6.00 -4.13
CA VAL A 501 30.34 -6.14 -2.70
C VAL A 501 29.79 -7.48 -2.20
N GLY A 502 28.59 -7.86 -2.63
CA GLY A 502 27.98 -9.13 -2.25
C GLY A 502 28.81 -10.34 -2.67
N ARG A 503 29.40 -10.33 -3.88
CA ARG A 503 30.27 -11.41 -4.34
C ARG A 503 31.54 -11.53 -3.50
N GLU A 504 32.13 -10.40 -3.13
CA GLU A 504 33.32 -10.38 -2.27
C GLU A 504 33.00 -10.83 -0.84
N LEU A 505 31.83 -10.46 -0.30
CA LEU A 505 31.35 -10.94 1.00
C LEU A 505 31.17 -12.46 1.00
N LEU A 506 30.59 -13.01 -0.07
CA LEU A 506 30.34 -14.46 -0.23
C LEU A 506 31.54 -15.24 -0.77
N GLY A 507 32.66 -14.56 -1.07
CA GLY A 507 33.90 -15.19 -1.53
C GLY A 507 33.86 -15.73 -2.97
N PHE A 508 32.97 -15.24 -3.84
CA PHE A 508 32.87 -15.67 -5.23
C PHE A 508 33.97 -15.05 -6.12
N ARG A 509 35.04 -15.81 -6.33
CA ARG A 509 36.23 -15.35 -7.09
C ARG A 509 36.11 -15.46 -8.61
N ASP A 510 35.36 -16.44 -9.10
CA ASP A 510 35.27 -16.71 -10.54
C ASP A 510 34.34 -15.71 -11.23
N GLU A 511 34.77 -15.14 -12.36
CA GLU A 511 33.90 -14.29 -13.18
C GLU A 511 32.84 -15.14 -13.89
N PRO A 512 31.54 -14.94 -13.64
CA PRO A 512 30.50 -15.63 -14.36
C PRO A 512 30.37 -15.07 -15.79
N ASP A 513 30.00 -15.93 -16.73
CA ASP A 513 29.57 -15.51 -18.07
C ASP A 513 28.16 -14.92 -18.01
N ARG A 514 28.06 -13.63 -17.66
CA ARG A 514 26.77 -12.93 -17.51
C ARG A 514 25.96 -12.89 -18.80
N ARG A 515 26.62 -12.80 -19.95
CA ARG A 515 25.95 -12.70 -21.27
C ARG A 515 25.10 -13.91 -21.58
N ARG A 516 25.47 -15.07 -21.07
CA ARG A 516 24.71 -16.31 -21.22
C ARG A 516 23.31 -16.24 -20.57
N TYR A 517 23.12 -15.37 -19.58
CA TYR A 517 21.86 -15.25 -18.82
C TYR A 517 20.98 -14.10 -19.32
N LEU A 518 21.52 -13.17 -20.10
CA LEU A 518 20.75 -12.06 -20.63
C LEU A 518 19.68 -12.59 -21.59
N LYS A 519 18.43 -12.19 -21.36
CA LYS A 519 17.35 -12.45 -22.31
C LYS A 519 17.52 -11.53 -23.52
N GLU A 520 17.23 -12.07 -24.69
CA GLU A 520 16.95 -11.19 -25.83
C GLU A 520 15.71 -10.35 -25.49
N PRO A 521 15.64 -9.09 -25.92
CA PRO A 521 14.43 -8.30 -25.76
C PRO A 521 13.26 -9.09 -26.33
N GLU A 522 12.26 -9.38 -25.51
CA GLU A 522 11.09 -10.11 -25.99
C GLU A 522 10.48 -9.33 -27.15
N PRO A 523 10.15 -10.01 -28.26
CA PRO A 523 9.47 -9.33 -29.36
C PRO A 523 8.19 -8.73 -28.82
N ALA A 524 7.94 -7.46 -29.15
CA ALA A 524 6.69 -6.81 -28.82
C ALA A 524 5.53 -7.69 -29.33
N ARG A 525 4.50 -7.86 -28.49
CA ARG A 525 3.32 -8.64 -28.89
C ARG A 525 2.73 -8.09 -30.18
N PRO A 526 2.25 -8.95 -31.09
CA PRO A 526 1.54 -8.49 -32.28
C PRO A 526 0.40 -7.55 -31.87
N PRO A 527 0.24 -6.40 -32.54
CA PRO A 527 -0.86 -5.48 -32.29
C PRO A 527 -2.23 -6.14 -32.23
N GLU A 528 -2.47 -7.16 -33.07
CA GLU A 528 -3.73 -7.91 -33.11
C GLU A 528 -4.01 -8.68 -31.81
N GLU A 529 -2.97 -9.19 -31.15
CA GLU A 529 -3.10 -9.90 -29.87
C GLU A 529 -3.42 -8.94 -28.72
N ILE A 530 -2.78 -7.76 -28.71
CA ILE A 530 -3.06 -6.71 -27.71
C ILE A 530 -4.49 -6.21 -27.86
N ASP A 531 -4.94 -5.92 -29.09
CA ASP A 531 -6.31 -5.50 -29.41
C ASP A 531 -7.32 -6.55 -28.89
N ALA A 532 -7.16 -7.81 -29.30
CA ALA A 532 -8.05 -8.89 -28.89
C ALA A 532 -8.09 -9.13 -27.37
N ALA A 533 -6.94 -9.09 -26.69
CA ALA A 533 -6.85 -9.28 -25.24
C ALA A 533 -7.53 -8.13 -24.48
N TYR A 534 -7.29 -6.89 -24.88
CA TYR A 534 -7.87 -5.71 -24.23
C TYR A 534 -9.40 -5.70 -24.38
N GLU A 535 -9.91 -5.97 -25.59
CA GLU A 535 -11.34 -6.03 -25.87
C GLU A 535 -12.03 -7.17 -25.10
N ALA A 536 -11.37 -8.31 -24.92
CA ALA A 536 -11.89 -9.40 -24.10
C ALA A 536 -12.04 -9.00 -22.63
N LEU A 537 -11.13 -8.19 -22.09
CA LEU A 537 -11.24 -7.67 -20.73
C LEU A 537 -12.36 -6.64 -20.60
N LEU A 538 -12.53 -5.75 -21.58
CA LEU A 538 -13.65 -4.80 -21.61
C LEU A 538 -15.01 -5.51 -21.65
N GLU A 539 -15.09 -6.61 -22.40
CA GLU A 539 -16.30 -7.42 -22.46
C GLU A 539 -16.61 -8.09 -21.12
N LYS A 540 -15.61 -8.66 -20.45
CA LYS A 540 -15.76 -9.22 -19.09
C LYS A 540 -16.18 -8.14 -18.09
N ALA A 541 -15.47 -7.01 -18.07
CA ALA A 541 -15.77 -5.89 -17.18
C ALA A 541 -17.19 -5.36 -17.36
N GLY A 542 -17.73 -5.39 -18.59
CA GLY A 542 -19.09 -4.94 -18.87
C GLY A 542 -20.20 -5.96 -18.58
N ARG A 543 -19.88 -7.23 -18.29
CA ARG A 543 -20.87 -8.32 -18.16
C ARG A 543 -20.83 -9.07 -16.84
N GLU A 544 -19.67 -9.11 -16.19
CA GLU A 544 -19.42 -9.91 -15.00
C GLU A 544 -19.18 -8.96 -13.80
N PRO A 545 -20.14 -8.82 -12.86
CA PRO A 545 -20.05 -7.87 -11.76
C PRO A 545 -18.75 -7.94 -10.94
N GLY A 546 -18.27 -9.15 -10.60
CA GLY A 546 -17.01 -9.32 -9.86
C GLY A 546 -15.80 -8.86 -10.67
N GLN A 547 -15.75 -9.19 -11.96
CA GLN A 547 -14.67 -8.70 -12.84
C GLN A 547 -14.71 -7.18 -13.03
N ALA A 548 -15.90 -6.57 -13.01
CA ALA A 548 -16.05 -5.13 -13.16
C ALA A 548 -15.39 -4.36 -12.02
N GLU A 549 -15.52 -4.84 -10.77
CA GLU A 549 -14.89 -4.21 -9.61
C GLU A 549 -13.37 -4.20 -9.76
N ARG A 550 -12.79 -5.36 -10.09
CA ARG A 550 -11.34 -5.50 -10.32
C ARG A 550 -10.82 -4.69 -11.51
N LEU A 551 -11.52 -4.74 -12.64
CA LEU A 551 -11.07 -4.12 -13.89
C LEU A 551 -11.35 -2.62 -13.95
N PHE A 552 -12.26 -2.08 -13.13
CA PHE A 552 -12.47 -0.64 -13.00
C PHE A 552 -11.92 -0.03 -11.71
N GLY A 553 -11.37 -0.84 -10.81
CA GLY A 553 -10.70 -0.38 -9.60
C GLY A 553 -9.41 0.40 -9.85
N SER A 554 -8.87 0.98 -8.78
CA SER A 554 -7.58 1.68 -8.81
C SER A 554 -6.45 0.70 -9.16
N GLY A 555 -5.50 1.14 -9.99
CA GLY A 555 -4.39 0.28 -10.44
C GLY A 555 -4.78 -0.79 -11.47
N SER A 556 -5.97 -0.71 -12.05
CA SER A 556 -6.43 -1.66 -13.07
C SER A 556 -5.46 -1.84 -14.24
N VAL A 557 -5.37 -3.08 -14.74
CA VAL A 557 -4.62 -3.42 -15.95
C VAL A 557 -5.08 -2.61 -17.16
N LEU A 558 -6.38 -2.27 -17.26
CA LEU A 558 -6.93 -1.47 -18.34
C LEU A 558 -6.26 -0.09 -18.41
N THR A 559 -6.01 0.54 -17.26
CA THR A 559 -5.29 1.81 -17.18
C THR A 559 -3.85 1.66 -17.65
N SER A 560 -3.13 0.65 -17.11
CA SER A 560 -1.71 0.47 -17.42
C SER A 560 -1.43 0.08 -18.88
N ALA A 561 -2.35 -0.64 -19.52
CA ALA A 561 -2.23 -1.11 -20.90
C ALA A 561 -2.89 -0.18 -21.94
N PHE A 562 -3.50 0.93 -21.51
CA PHE A 562 -4.26 1.83 -22.39
C PHE A 562 -3.44 2.35 -23.58
N ASN A 563 -2.20 2.78 -23.33
CA ASN A 563 -1.33 3.33 -24.36
C ASN A 563 -0.86 2.30 -25.39
N ASP A 564 -0.68 1.05 -24.95
CA ASP A 564 -0.31 -0.08 -25.80
C ASP A 564 -1.51 -0.49 -26.67
N TYR A 565 -2.70 -0.55 -26.08
CA TYR A 565 -3.94 -0.81 -26.81
C TYR A 565 -4.24 0.29 -27.86
N ALA A 566 -4.12 1.57 -27.50
CA ALA A 566 -4.27 2.66 -28.48
C ALA A 566 -3.20 2.60 -29.59
N GLY A 567 -1.98 2.18 -29.27
CA GLY A 567 -0.92 1.92 -30.24
C GLY A 567 -1.25 0.75 -31.17
N ALA A 568 -1.77 -0.33 -30.60
CA ALA A 568 -2.20 -1.52 -31.32
C ALA A 568 -3.33 -1.19 -32.31
N LEU A 569 -4.36 -0.47 -31.86
CA LEU A 569 -5.44 0.02 -32.72
C LEU A 569 -4.92 0.88 -33.88
N SER A 570 -3.92 1.74 -33.63
CA SER A 570 -3.32 2.58 -34.67
C SER A 570 -2.61 1.74 -35.73
N ALA A 571 -1.87 0.71 -35.30
CA ALA A 571 -1.19 -0.22 -36.19
C ALA A 571 -2.16 -1.07 -37.02
N THR A 572 -3.19 -1.66 -36.38
CA THR A 572 -4.13 -2.57 -37.05
C THR A 572 -5.13 -1.82 -37.95
N ARG A 573 -5.58 -0.63 -37.55
CA ARG A 573 -6.62 0.13 -38.28
C ARG A 573 -6.06 1.22 -39.19
N SER A 574 -4.75 1.48 -39.15
CA SER A 574 -4.09 2.56 -39.92
C SER A 574 -4.72 3.94 -39.67
N LEU A 575 -5.12 4.22 -38.44
CA LEU A 575 -5.69 5.49 -38.01
C LEU A 575 -4.66 6.34 -37.25
N PRO A 576 -4.77 7.68 -37.23
CA PRO A 576 -3.95 8.53 -36.39
C PRO A 576 -4.07 8.16 -34.91
N ARG A 577 -2.97 8.27 -34.15
CA ARG A 577 -2.94 7.87 -32.73
C ARG A 577 -4.03 8.55 -31.90
N ALA A 578 -4.29 9.84 -32.09
CA ALA A 578 -5.37 10.55 -31.40
C ALA A 578 -6.75 9.92 -31.64
N ALA A 579 -7.06 9.48 -32.87
CA ALA A 579 -8.32 8.80 -33.16
C ALA A 579 -8.42 7.45 -32.43
N CYS A 580 -7.31 6.71 -32.33
CA CYS A 580 -7.26 5.46 -31.58
C CYS A 580 -7.35 5.65 -30.07
N VAL A 581 -6.78 6.73 -29.51
CA VAL A 581 -6.97 7.10 -28.10
C VAL A 581 -8.44 7.38 -27.82
N CYS A 582 -9.14 8.10 -28.70
CA CYS A 582 -10.59 8.30 -28.57
C CYS A 582 -11.37 6.98 -28.61
N LEU A 583 -11.10 6.12 -29.60
CA LEU A 583 -11.76 4.81 -29.70
C LEU A 583 -11.54 3.94 -28.46
N ALA A 584 -10.31 3.91 -27.95
CA ALA A 584 -9.97 3.15 -26.76
C ALA A 584 -10.75 3.67 -25.53
N TYR A 585 -10.74 4.98 -25.31
CA TYR A 585 -11.45 5.60 -24.19
C TYR A 585 -12.97 5.39 -24.26
N GLU A 586 -13.55 5.60 -25.44
CA GLU A 586 -14.98 5.40 -25.70
C GLU A 586 -15.39 3.93 -25.43
N SER A 587 -14.51 2.96 -25.75
CA SER A 587 -14.74 1.54 -25.46
C SER A 587 -14.74 1.23 -23.96
N ILE A 588 -13.83 1.84 -23.19
CA ILE A 588 -13.83 1.76 -21.71
C ILE A 588 -15.11 2.37 -21.15
N LEU A 589 -15.52 3.54 -21.65
CA LEU A 589 -16.72 4.25 -21.19
C LEU A 589 -17.99 3.43 -21.45
N ASP A 590 -18.09 2.80 -22.61
CA ASP A 590 -19.22 1.93 -22.93
C ASP A 590 -19.24 0.65 -22.08
N ALA A 591 -18.08 0.06 -21.78
CA ALA A 591 -17.99 -1.05 -20.82
C ALA A 591 -18.41 -0.63 -19.40
N ALA A 592 -17.95 0.53 -18.92
CA ALA A 592 -18.31 1.08 -17.61
C ALA A 592 -19.83 1.35 -17.49
N ARG A 593 -20.45 1.89 -18.55
CA ARG A 593 -21.92 2.08 -18.62
C ARG A 593 -22.68 0.76 -18.52
N ARG A 594 -22.19 -0.32 -19.15
CA ARG A 594 -22.81 -1.65 -19.03
C ARG A 594 -22.70 -2.19 -17.60
N ALA A 595 -21.62 -1.88 -16.89
CA ALA A 595 -21.37 -2.31 -15.51
C ALA A 595 -22.03 -1.42 -14.43
N GLU A 596 -22.59 -0.26 -14.81
CA GLU A 596 -23.05 0.78 -13.87
C GLU A 596 -24.05 0.25 -12.84
N SER A 597 -25.01 -0.59 -13.27
CA SER A 597 -26.03 -1.15 -12.37
C SER A 597 -25.45 -2.03 -11.26
N SER A 598 -24.26 -2.62 -11.47
CA SER A 598 -23.58 -3.46 -10.48
C SER A 598 -22.54 -2.70 -9.65
N GLN A 599 -21.98 -1.61 -10.17
CA GLN A 599 -20.80 -0.97 -9.57
C GLN A 599 -21.10 0.34 -8.84
N GLY A 600 -22.35 0.84 -8.86
CA GLY A 600 -22.76 2.00 -8.08
C GLY A 600 -21.98 3.29 -8.39
N GLY A 601 -21.45 3.42 -9.62
CA GLY A 601 -20.65 4.58 -10.04
C GLY A 601 -19.14 4.47 -9.82
N LYS A 602 -18.62 3.42 -9.15
CA LYS A 602 -17.17 3.20 -8.94
C LYS A 602 -16.38 3.21 -10.26
N ALA A 603 -16.98 2.68 -11.33
CA ALA A 603 -16.34 2.66 -12.66
C ALA A 603 -16.10 4.06 -13.26
N PHE A 604 -16.76 5.08 -12.73
CA PHE A 604 -16.62 6.48 -13.14
C PHE A 604 -15.74 7.29 -12.17
N ASP A 605 -15.14 6.64 -11.16
CA ASP A 605 -14.27 7.30 -10.20
C ASP A 605 -13.00 7.89 -10.86
N VAL A 606 -12.39 8.90 -10.24
CA VAL A 606 -11.18 9.57 -10.77
C VAL A 606 -9.94 8.66 -10.82
N PHE A 607 -9.93 7.60 -10.01
CA PHE A 607 -8.88 6.59 -9.94
C PHE A 607 -9.17 5.35 -10.79
N SER A 608 -10.36 5.26 -11.40
CA SER A 608 -10.71 4.22 -12.37
C SER A 608 -9.93 4.37 -13.69
N PRO A 609 -10.00 3.39 -14.61
CA PRO A 609 -9.46 3.54 -15.97
C PRO A 609 -9.95 4.79 -16.72
N LEU A 610 -11.20 5.20 -16.52
CA LEU A 610 -11.72 6.43 -17.12
C LEU A 610 -11.00 7.66 -16.56
N GLY A 611 -10.85 7.75 -15.24
CA GLY A 611 -10.14 8.85 -14.62
C GLY A 611 -8.65 8.87 -14.93
N GLY A 612 -7.99 7.71 -14.96
CA GLY A 612 -6.56 7.58 -15.27
C GLY A 612 -6.18 7.90 -16.72
N THR A 613 -7.12 7.81 -17.66
CA THR A 613 -6.88 8.05 -19.10
C THR A 613 -7.58 9.31 -19.64
N PHE A 614 -8.30 10.02 -18.78
CA PHE A 614 -9.12 11.19 -19.11
C PHE A 614 -8.34 12.30 -19.83
N ASP A 615 -7.17 12.67 -19.33
CA ASP A 615 -6.37 13.76 -19.90
C ASP A 615 -5.88 13.42 -21.31
N SER A 616 -5.45 12.18 -21.54
CA SER A 616 -5.06 11.71 -22.88
C SER A 616 -6.23 11.74 -23.86
N TYR A 617 -7.44 11.41 -23.40
CA TYR A 617 -8.64 11.50 -24.21
C TYR A 617 -9.02 12.95 -24.56
N VAL A 618 -8.93 13.88 -23.60
CA VAL A 618 -9.18 15.30 -23.83
C VAL A 618 -8.17 15.89 -24.83
N ASP A 619 -6.89 15.57 -24.68
CA ASP A 619 -5.84 16.03 -25.60
C ASP A 619 -6.09 15.48 -27.02
N ALA A 620 -6.49 14.21 -27.15
CA ALA A 620 -6.87 13.61 -28.43
C ALA A 620 -8.11 14.26 -29.07
N LEU A 621 -9.14 14.59 -28.27
CA LEU A 621 -10.31 15.32 -28.77
C LEU A 621 -9.92 16.70 -29.31
N ILE A 622 -9.04 17.42 -28.62
CA ILE A 622 -8.54 18.74 -29.05
C ILE A 622 -7.76 18.60 -30.37
N GLU A 623 -6.85 17.64 -30.47
CA GLU A 623 -6.05 17.38 -31.68
C GLU A 623 -6.93 17.09 -32.90
N LEU A 624 -8.01 16.31 -32.71
CA LEU A 624 -8.97 15.96 -33.76
C LEU A 624 -10.00 17.08 -34.04
N GLY A 625 -9.95 18.20 -33.33
CA GLY A 625 -10.93 19.29 -33.47
C GLY A 625 -12.31 18.98 -32.88
N ARG A 626 -12.43 17.94 -32.05
CA ARG A 626 -13.65 17.48 -31.34
C ARG A 626 -13.85 18.15 -29.98
N ARG A 627 -13.30 19.35 -29.77
CA ARG A 627 -13.36 20.09 -28.49
C ARG A 627 -14.79 20.36 -28.00
N ASP A 628 -15.78 20.40 -28.88
CA ASP A 628 -17.19 20.64 -28.54
C ASP A 628 -17.84 19.47 -27.77
N GLU A 629 -17.15 18.33 -27.66
CA GLU A 629 -17.61 17.16 -26.89
C GLU A 629 -17.21 17.22 -25.41
N VAL A 630 -16.19 18.01 -25.05
CA VAL A 630 -15.68 18.13 -23.67
C VAL A 630 -16.76 18.59 -22.67
N PRO A 631 -17.68 19.52 -22.98
CA PRO A 631 -18.78 19.87 -22.08
C PRO A 631 -19.63 18.67 -21.64
N ALA A 632 -20.02 17.79 -22.57
CA ALA A 632 -20.82 16.61 -22.25
C ALA A 632 -20.03 15.61 -21.39
N LEU A 633 -18.72 15.51 -21.63
CA LEU A 633 -17.82 14.70 -20.84
C LEU A 633 -17.72 15.22 -19.39
N VAL A 634 -17.55 16.53 -19.21
CA VAL A 634 -17.52 17.16 -17.88
C VAL A 634 -18.82 16.92 -17.12
N GLU A 635 -19.98 17.06 -17.76
CA GLU A 635 -21.27 16.77 -17.12
C GLU A 635 -21.42 15.29 -16.75
N THR A 636 -20.83 14.37 -17.53
CA THR A 636 -20.87 12.93 -17.23
C THR A 636 -20.09 12.61 -15.95
N PHE A 637 -18.90 13.18 -15.76
CA PHE A 637 -18.04 12.85 -14.61
C PHE A 637 -18.26 13.73 -13.38
N ARG A 638 -18.85 14.94 -13.52
CA ARG A 638 -19.07 15.86 -12.40
C ARG A 638 -19.75 15.21 -11.19
N PRO A 639 -20.80 14.38 -11.32
CA PRO A 639 -21.45 13.76 -10.16
C PRO A 639 -20.53 12.80 -9.38
N HIS A 640 -19.52 12.23 -10.05
CA HIS A 640 -18.60 11.26 -9.46
C HIS A 640 -17.33 11.93 -8.92
N TRP A 641 -16.97 13.11 -9.44
CA TRP A 641 -15.69 13.79 -9.19
C TRP A 641 -15.87 15.05 -8.33
N ASP A 642 -16.81 15.03 -7.37
CA ASP A 642 -17.14 16.17 -6.52
C ASP A 642 -16.17 16.35 -5.33
N HIS A 643 -14.88 16.25 -5.62
CA HIS A 643 -13.78 16.47 -4.69
C HIS A 643 -12.67 17.28 -5.38
N ASN A 644 -11.68 17.78 -4.63
CA ASN A 644 -10.71 18.75 -5.17
C ASN A 644 -9.96 18.24 -6.41
N LEU A 645 -9.36 17.04 -6.34
CA LEU A 645 -8.66 16.44 -7.48
C LEU A 645 -9.55 16.29 -8.73
N GLY A 646 -10.79 15.85 -8.55
CA GLY A 646 -11.75 15.62 -9.63
C GLY A 646 -12.17 16.93 -10.29
N ARG A 647 -12.56 17.93 -9.48
CA ARG A 647 -12.89 19.28 -9.96
C ARG A 647 -11.70 19.92 -10.69
N ALA A 648 -10.47 19.72 -10.21
CA ALA A 648 -9.26 20.25 -10.87
C ALA A 648 -9.07 19.66 -12.27
N ARG A 649 -9.22 18.33 -12.42
CA ARG A 649 -9.14 17.67 -13.73
C ARG A 649 -10.24 18.11 -14.68
N LEU A 650 -11.49 18.19 -14.22
CA LEU A 650 -12.62 18.66 -15.04
C LEU A 650 -12.45 20.12 -15.47
N ALA A 651 -11.97 20.97 -14.57
CA ALA A 651 -11.67 22.37 -14.86
C ALA A 651 -10.57 22.51 -15.91
N ALA A 652 -9.46 21.77 -15.75
CA ALA A 652 -8.34 21.78 -16.69
C ALA A 652 -8.77 21.31 -18.09
N ALA A 653 -9.61 20.28 -18.19
CA ALA A 653 -10.15 19.82 -19.46
C ALA A 653 -11.04 20.87 -20.14
N ALA A 654 -11.98 21.48 -19.40
CA ALA A 654 -12.82 22.55 -19.92
C ALA A 654 -12.00 23.78 -20.34
N PHE A 655 -10.97 24.15 -19.58
CA PHE A 655 -10.07 25.26 -19.89
C PHE A 655 -9.26 25.01 -21.17
N ARG A 656 -8.57 23.86 -21.28
CA ARG A 656 -7.76 23.51 -22.46
C ARG A 656 -8.57 23.44 -23.76
N SER A 657 -9.84 23.05 -23.66
CA SER A 657 -10.77 22.98 -24.79
C SER A 657 -11.46 24.31 -25.14
N GLY A 658 -11.24 25.37 -24.35
CA GLY A 658 -11.76 26.71 -24.60
C GLY A 658 -13.16 26.98 -24.04
N HIS A 659 -13.67 26.11 -23.16
CA HIS A 659 -15.00 26.23 -22.52
C HIS A 659 -14.92 26.94 -21.16
N ASP A 660 -14.48 28.20 -21.20
CA ASP A 660 -14.24 29.02 -20.00
C ASP A 660 -15.45 29.10 -19.05
N ALA A 661 -16.67 29.11 -19.60
CA ALA A 661 -17.92 29.17 -18.83
C ALA A 661 -18.15 27.93 -17.95
N ILE A 662 -17.53 26.80 -18.28
CA ILE A 662 -17.59 25.54 -17.50
C ILE A 662 -16.40 25.47 -16.54
N ALA A 663 -15.22 25.89 -16.98
CA ALA A 663 -14.00 25.85 -16.17
C ALA A 663 -14.08 26.82 -14.97
N GLU A 664 -14.54 28.06 -15.17
CA GLU A 664 -14.52 29.09 -14.12
C GLU A 664 -15.26 28.69 -12.83
N PRO A 665 -16.51 28.17 -12.86
CA PRO A 665 -17.20 27.76 -11.63
C PRO A 665 -16.46 26.66 -10.86
N LEU A 666 -15.87 25.67 -11.56
CA LEU A 666 -15.12 24.58 -10.93
C LEU A 666 -13.84 25.12 -10.24
N LEU A 667 -13.11 26.02 -10.91
CA LEU A 667 -11.93 26.69 -10.37
C LEU A 667 -12.27 27.58 -9.17
N LEU A 668 -13.42 28.26 -9.21
CA LEU A 668 -13.91 29.06 -8.08
C LEU A 668 -14.24 28.19 -6.86
N THR A 669 -14.87 27.02 -7.06
CA THR A 669 -15.09 26.05 -5.98
C THR A 669 -13.75 25.61 -5.39
N LEU A 670 -12.80 25.19 -6.23
CA LEU A 670 -11.47 24.79 -5.78
C LEU A 670 -10.76 25.87 -4.97
N ARG A 671 -10.83 27.13 -5.40
CA ARG A 671 -10.26 28.26 -4.66
C ARG A 671 -10.78 28.35 -3.22
N THR A 672 -12.02 27.93 -2.98
CA THR A 672 -12.64 27.96 -1.66
C THR A 672 -12.44 26.68 -0.85
N THR A 673 -12.18 25.55 -1.52
CA THR A 673 -12.11 24.22 -0.87
C THR A 673 -10.71 23.63 -0.81
N LEU A 674 -9.75 24.16 -1.57
CA LEU A 674 -8.36 23.71 -1.58
C LEU A 674 -7.52 24.66 -0.70
N GLU A 675 -7.09 24.19 0.46
CA GLU A 675 -6.29 24.96 1.42
C GLU A 675 -5.00 25.50 0.78
N SER A 676 -4.35 24.68 -0.05
CA SER A 676 -3.11 24.99 -0.76
C SER A 676 -3.32 25.54 -2.17
N TRP A 677 -4.46 26.20 -2.43
CA TRP A 677 -4.83 26.73 -3.75
C TRP A 677 -3.71 27.50 -4.45
N GLY A 678 -2.90 28.27 -3.70
CA GLY A 678 -1.80 29.06 -4.27
C GLY A 678 -0.70 28.24 -4.96
N ARG A 679 -0.57 26.94 -4.65
CA ARG A 679 0.38 26.01 -5.26
C ARG A 679 -0.14 25.44 -6.58
N ASP A 680 -1.46 25.38 -6.75
CA ASP A 680 -2.13 24.64 -7.83
C ASP A 680 -2.08 25.38 -9.19
N GLU A 681 -2.05 24.64 -10.29
CA GLU A 681 -2.11 25.21 -11.65
C GLU A 681 -3.43 25.95 -11.93
N ALA A 682 -4.49 25.58 -11.21
CA ALA A 682 -5.83 26.16 -11.29
C ALA A 682 -5.84 27.70 -11.07
N VAL A 683 -4.87 28.26 -10.34
CA VAL A 683 -4.67 29.72 -10.21
C VAL A 683 -4.43 30.36 -11.57
N ALA A 684 -3.52 29.78 -12.37
CA ALA A 684 -3.14 30.31 -13.68
C ALA A 684 -4.28 30.16 -14.69
N GLN A 685 -5.00 29.05 -14.63
CA GLN A 685 -6.15 28.80 -15.48
C GLN A 685 -7.26 29.82 -15.20
N LEU A 686 -7.59 30.06 -13.93
CA LEU A 686 -8.62 31.05 -13.54
C LEU A 686 -8.23 32.48 -13.92
N ALA A 687 -6.97 32.86 -13.66
CA ALA A 687 -6.45 34.16 -14.06
C ALA A 687 -6.49 34.36 -15.59
N ALA A 688 -6.15 33.32 -16.35
CA ALA A 688 -6.20 33.37 -17.82
C ALA A 688 -7.65 33.52 -18.33
N ILE A 689 -8.62 32.83 -17.74
CA ILE A 689 -10.05 33.00 -18.04
C ILE A 689 -10.48 34.45 -17.78
N TRP A 690 -10.20 34.97 -16.58
CA TRP A 690 -10.55 36.34 -16.22
C TRP A 690 -9.89 37.37 -17.13
N LYS A 691 -8.62 37.18 -17.51
CA LYS A 691 -7.94 38.06 -18.48
C LYS A 691 -8.67 38.05 -19.82
N ARG A 692 -9.07 36.88 -20.36
CA ARG A 692 -9.85 36.77 -21.61
C ARG A 692 -11.23 37.42 -21.52
N GLN A 693 -11.86 37.39 -20.35
CA GLN A 693 -13.15 38.04 -20.08
C GLN A 693 -13.04 39.57 -19.85
N GLY A 694 -11.85 40.17 -19.94
CA GLY A 694 -11.64 41.59 -19.69
C GLY A 694 -11.51 41.98 -18.20
N ARG A 695 -11.36 41.00 -17.31
CA ARG A 695 -11.17 41.14 -15.86
C ARG A 695 -9.68 41.06 -15.49
N ALA A 696 -8.83 41.74 -16.27
CA ALA A 696 -7.37 41.63 -16.15
C ALA A 696 -6.83 42.06 -14.78
N ASP A 697 -7.44 43.06 -14.14
CA ASP A 697 -7.03 43.52 -12.80
C ASP A 697 -7.38 42.50 -11.70
N GLU A 698 -8.52 41.81 -11.82
CA GLU A 698 -8.89 40.73 -10.89
C GLU A 698 -7.98 39.52 -11.06
N ALA A 699 -7.69 39.14 -12.31
CA ALA A 699 -6.75 38.06 -12.64
C ALA A 699 -5.36 38.34 -12.05
N HIS A 700 -4.89 39.57 -12.24
CA HIS A 700 -3.62 40.03 -11.71
C HIS A 700 -3.59 39.99 -10.17
N ALA A 701 -4.64 40.50 -9.51
CA ALA A 701 -4.72 40.49 -8.05
C ALA A 701 -4.75 39.07 -7.48
N LEU A 702 -5.51 38.14 -8.09
CA LEU A 702 -5.55 36.73 -7.71
C LEU A 702 -4.16 36.10 -7.74
N PHE A 703 -3.43 36.31 -8.83
CA PHE A 703 -2.14 35.68 -9.04
C PHE A 703 -1.07 36.22 -8.09
N LEU A 704 -1.09 37.54 -7.82
CA LEU A 704 -0.19 38.15 -6.82
C LEU A 704 -0.48 37.67 -5.40
N ASP A 705 -1.74 37.39 -5.06
CA ASP A 705 -2.13 36.85 -3.77
C ASP A 705 -1.53 35.44 -3.56
N ALA A 706 -1.68 34.57 -4.56
CA ALA A 706 -1.08 33.23 -4.56
C ALA A 706 0.45 33.27 -4.41
N LEU A 707 1.13 34.12 -5.21
CA LEU A 707 2.59 34.26 -5.13
C LEU A 707 3.07 34.79 -3.76
N LYS A 708 2.34 35.72 -3.15
CA LYS A 708 2.66 36.20 -1.79
C LYS A 708 2.50 35.10 -0.75
N GLY A 709 1.46 34.27 -0.88
CA GLY A 709 1.27 33.08 -0.06
C GLY A 709 2.47 32.15 -0.15
N LEU A 710 2.91 31.79 -1.36
CA LEU A 710 4.08 30.93 -1.59
C LEU A 710 5.38 31.53 -1.04
N VAL A 711 5.60 32.85 -1.18
CA VAL A 711 6.78 33.51 -0.60
C VAL A 711 6.75 33.45 0.93
N ALA A 712 5.58 33.65 1.55
CA ALA A 712 5.44 33.55 3.00
C ALA A 712 5.69 32.11 3.48
N GLU A 713 5.18 31.13 2.75
CA GLU A 713 5.35 29.71 3.02
C GLU A 713 6.81 29.25 2.85
N ALA A 714 7.47 29.59 1.75
CA ALA A 714 8.86 29.26 1.48
C ALA A 714 9.83 29.80 2.54
N ARG A 715 9.49 30.95 3.15
CA ARG A 715 10.26 31.54 4.26
C ARG A 715 10.08 30.79 5.58
N GLN A 716 8.96 30.10 5.76
CA GLN A 716 8.65 29.31 6.95
C GLN A 716 9.08 27.85 6.81
N ALA A 717 9.10 27.33 5.58
CA ALA A 717 9.49 25.98 5.27
C ALA A 717 10.99 25.71 5.52
N SER A 718 11.32 24.45 5.80
CA SER A 718 12.68 23.96 6.05
C SER A 718 12.88 22.57 5.46
N GLY A 719 14.11 22.17 5.19
CA GLY A 719 14.40 20.83 4.64
C GLY A 719 13.81 20.63 3.24
N SER A 720 13.32 19.43 2.96
CA SER A 720 12.69 19.06 1.67
C SER A 720 11.46 19.90 1.34
N ASP A 721 10.62 20.20 2.34
CA ASP A 721 9.40 20.99 2.12
C ASP A 721 9.72 22.37 1.54
N ARG A 722 10.87 22.95 1.92
CA ARG A 722 11.30 24.23 1.35
C ARG A 722 11.61 24.10 -0.14
N ASP A 723 12.17 22.98 -0.56
CA ASP A 723 12.61 22.77 -1.93
C ASP A 723 11.40 22.66 -2.85
N ASP A 724 10.36 21.94 -2.41
CA ASP A 724 9.08 21.83 -3.10
C ASP A 724 8.39 23.20 -3.22
N VAL A 725 8.35 23.98 -2.14
CA VAL A 725 7.71 25.31 -2.17
C VAL A 725 8.48 26.31 -3.03
N GLU A 726 9.81 26.25 -3.04
CA GLU A 726 10.65 27.07 -3.93
C GLU A 726 10.48 26.68 -5.41
N GLU A 727 10.21 25.40 -5.69
CA GLU A 727 9.83 24.96 -7.04
C GLU A 727 8.45 25.50 -7.43
N TRP A 728 7.42 25.33 -6.61
CA TRP A 728 6.09 25.88 -6.88
C TRP A 728 6.11 27.40 -7.05
N LEU A 729 6.91 28.12 -6.24
CA LEU A 729 7.11 29.56 -6.40
C LEU A 729 7.69 29.89 -7.78
N ARG A 730 8.74 29.18 -8.22
CA ARG A 730 9.35 29.40 -9.54
C ARG A 730 8.37 29.12 -10.67
N GLU A 731 7.62 28.02 -10.60
CA GLU A 731 6.64 27.65 -11.62
C GLU A 731 5.51 28.66 -11.74
N GLN A 732 4.86 29.02 -10.61
CA GLN A 732 3.79 30.01 -10.60
C GLN A 732 4.33 31.36 -11.08
N ARG A 733 5.53 31.75 -10.65
CA ARG A 733 6.16 33.00 -11.10
C ARG A 733 6.39 33.03 -12.61
N SER A 734 6.82 31.92 -13.21
CA SER A 734 6.94 31.81 -14.67
C SER A 734 5.59 32.03 -15.34
N ARG A 735 4.54 31.33 -14.88
CA ARG A 735 3.17 31.46 -15.39
C ARG A 735 2.61 32.89 -15.26
N TYR A 736 2.94 33.60 -14.18
CA TYR A 736 2.60 35.01 -14.02
C TYR A 736 3.21 35.87 -15.13
N LEU A 737 4.51 35.70 -15.37
CA LEU A 737 5.24 36.52 -16.35
C LEU A 737 4.78 36.24 -17.77
N ASP A 738 4.44 34.98 -18.06
CA ASP A 738 3.84 34.59 -19.35
C ASP A 738 2.44 35.21 -19.52
N LEU A 739 1.64 35.25 -18.45
CA LEU A 739 0.29 35.79 -18.50
C LEU A 739 0.25 37.32 -18.46
N PHE A 740 1.21 38.00 -17.81
CA PHE A 740 1.28 39.46 -17.65
C PHE A 740 2.64 40.05 -18.08
N PRO A 741 3.09 39.81 -19.32
CA PRO A 741 4.39 40.28 -19.80
C PRO A 741 4.52 41.81 -19.78
N GLU A 742 3.40 42.54 -19.86
CA GLU A 742 3.35 44.00 -19.80
C GLU A 742 3.68 44.58 -18.42
N ARG A 743 3.56 43.77 -17.35
CA ARG A 743 3.85 44.15 -15.96
C ARG A 743 5.27 43.74 -15.56
N GLY A 744 5.66 42.53 -15.99
CA GLY A 744 7.04 42.05 -15.99
C GLY A 744 7.70 41.86 -14.62
N GLU A 745 8.99 41.54 -14.68
CA GLU A 745 9.88 41.25 -13.54
C GLU A 745 9.92 42.39 -12.51
N ALA A 746 9.95 43.64 -12.99
CA ALA A 746 10.09 44.83 -12.15
C ALA A 746 8.92 45.01 -11.18
N GLU A 747 7.71 44.56 -11.52
CA GLU A 747 6.59 44.61 -10.58
C GLU A 747 6.72 43.58 -9.47
N LEU A 748 7.13 42.34 -9.80
CA LEU A 748 7.35 41.29 -8.81
C LEU A 748 8.45 41.68 -7.82
N GLU A 749 9.56 42.24 -8.32
CA GLU A 749 10.63 42.81 -7.49
C GLU A 749 10.10 43.90 -6.55
N ARG A 750 9.32 44.86 -7.08
CA ARG A 750 8.71 45.95 -6.30
C ARG A 750 7.78 45.43 -5.20
N LEU A 751 7.11 44.31 -5.44
CA LEU A 751 6.20 43.67 -4.50
C LEU A 751 6.89 42.70 -3.54
N GLY A 752 8.21 42.51 -3.66
CA GLY A 752 8.98 41.62 -2.80
C GLY A 752 8.71 40.13 -3.06
N ILE A 753 8.43 39.78 -4.32
CA ILE A 753 8.23 38.39 -4.79
C ILE A 753 9.49 38.00 -5.58
N PRO A 754 10.55 37.49 -4.92
CA PRO A 754 11.79 37.13 -5.58
C PRO A 754 11.65 35.83 -6.39
N PRO A 755 12.59 35.53 -7.31
CA PRO A 755 12.65 34.23 -7.99
C PRO A 755 12.97 33.06 -7.03
N THR A 756 13.60 33.34 -5.88
CA THR A 756 13.82 32.39 -4.78
C THR A 756 13.84 33.13 -3.45
N THR A 757 13.43 32.47 -2.36
CA THR A 757 13.56 33.02 -1.00
C THR A 757 14.86 32.62 -0.29
N ARG A 758 15.71 31.79 -0.93
CA ARG A 758 16.98 31.35 -0.37
C ARG A 758 18.00 32.50 -0.31
N PRO A 759 18.64 32.77 0.84
CA PRO A 759 19.66 33.81 0.93
C PRO A 759 20.91 33.42 0.14
N GLY A 760 21.39 34.32 -0.75
CA GLY A 760 22.70 34.20 -1.39
C GLY A 760 22.74 33.56 -2.78
N THR A 761 21.60 33.24 -3.37
CA THR A 761 21.51 32.81 -4.78
C THR A 761 21.07 34.02 -5.61
N PRO A 762 21.95 34.64 -6.43
CA PRO A 762 21.58 35.78 -7.27
C PRO A 762 20.61 35.40 -8.39
#